data_AF-A0A016WPY6-F1
#
_entry.id   AF-A0A016WPY6-F1
#
_cell.length_a   1.000
_cell.length_b   1.000
_cell.length_c   1.000
_cell.angle_alpha   90.00
_cell.angle_beta   90.00
_cell.angle_gamma   90.00
#
_symmetry.space_group_name_H-M   'P 1'
#
loop_
_entity.id
_entity.type
_entity.pdbx_description
1 polymer ?
#
loop_
_entity_poly.entity_id
_entity_poly.type
_entity_poly.pdbx_seq_one_letter_code
_entity_poly.pdbx_strand_id
1 'polypeptide(L)'
;MLPFKTLLFLPLLFPCTFSYKMVLFVPDMANSQVLFNSRVAEALAKAGNDVTMVMISGMSDFDSKDVKIMKEVKLHRVNASFGMSRKELQERQSKIHYEDIPVWDSRVRENLRQMTGLLIKSCRKLVENKEFLEWLAGERFDLAFSHMYDICPIGLIHYAKIPSWIWLNSGALMDFVAYYMGVPIIPSYMPPIAMESSDHMNFLERTKSFIGHMLTSLLWKRLFADGETAIFRELIDPNFPDIVDVAKECPLVMVNSNELYDLPRPTLAKIINIGGIGIQLKDVKPLSPEFQQIVDAAEGIVVFSFGSVAAGHKMPMSWKLAFVDAFKRFPKYHFIWRYEGTDLQDEVSPNVHLFKWLPQSDLLQNPKTKAFLSHGGYNSMQEAISAGVPLVTIALFGDQPKNAKLAERHGFSVNIHKGDLSADTIADALNKLFKDPSYSQKIKRLSQMARKKPMLRLLILLLMIYSTCSYKMVIFVLDLSNSQLLFNKRVAEALADAGHDITIALIVPQSDLDNSDIKIKSGIKTHVVNAPINLTRKAMEERMEEYVFKESDSKMFGRFSLQISMILDTCRATVENKELLPWLKREKFDLAFAHMFDVCTVGLVHAARIPSWIWLNSGSVIDYVANLVGIPLIPSYVPPIMMSAAGEMNFLQRTKSLIGHGLMKIFWKRLIADPETELFRTHVSPDFPNLMELAAKCPLVMANTNELYEAARPTLAKVVNIGGIGMEVKDSKPIPEHIAKIINAGDVTVLFSFGSVFAAYRMPIEVKKAFLETFRRFPRYQFLWRYEKDDIKDMLPPNVHLFKWLPQSDLLRHPKTKVFITHGGFNSIQEAIHSGVPVISIPLVGDQPKNAALAEHHGFGITLRKGEISVESVSRALEEIITNTKYRDAVKRLSKMMDHKPVSPTHLLVKWAEFAAEFQTLENLEPAGNKLNFFQYHSLDVIFFLAFILILIVVFSIVLTKHLLRRVIALIFKSKKQKTT
;
A
#
# COMPACT_ATOMS: atom_id res chain seq x y z
N MET A 1 51.11 30.19 -36.56
CA MET A 1 51.47 30.65 -35.21
C MET A 1 50.22 31.20 -34.53
N LEU A 2 49.58 30.42 -33.66
CA LEU A 2 48.47 30.85 -32.78
C LEU A 2 49.02 30.92 -31.34
N PRO A 3 48.85 32.01 -30.56
CA PRO A 3 49.20 31.99 -29.16
C PRO A 3 47.97 31.75 -28.27
N PHE A 4 48.02 30.63 -27.55
CA PHE A 4 47.78 30.51 -26.10
C PHE A 4 46.80 31.52 -25.47
N LYS A 5 45.52 31.16 -25.39
CA LYS A 5 44.59 31.48 -24.26
C LYS A 5 43.40 30.51 -24.33
N THR A 6 43.65 29.23 -24.10
CA THR A 6 42.60 28.21 -24.04
C THR A 6 42.98 27.13 -23.03
N LEU A 7 43.06 27.48 -21.75
CA LEU A 7 43.14 26.49 -20.67
C LEU A 7 43.00 27.21 -19.33
N LEU A 8 41.76 27.30 -18.83
CA LEU A 8 41.39 27.44 -17.41
C LEU A 8 39.89 27.78 -17.34
N PHE A 9 39.02 26.80 -17.48
CA PHE A 9 37.68 26.76 -16.84
C PHE A 9 37.08 25.36 -17.03
N LEU A 10 37.72 24.35 -16.45
CA LEU A 10 37.14 23.05 -16.11
C LEU A 10 38.07 22.50 -15.00
N PRO A 11 37.69 22.57 -13.71
CA PRO A 11 36.68 21.65 -13.18
C PRO A 11 35.86 22.22 -11.99
N LEU A 12 34.58 22.52 -12.19
CA LEU A 12 33.60 22.62 -11.09
C LEU A 12 32.26 22.00 -11.56
N LEU A 13 32.34 20.78 -12.07
CA LEU A 13 31.21 19.86 -12.13
C LEU A 13 31.52 18.69 -11.18
N PHE A 14 31.78 19.00 -9.91
CA PHE A 14 31.49 18.02 -8.88
C PHE A 14 29.97 18.04 -8.73
N PRO A 15 29.23 16.99 -9.12
CA PRO A 15 27.88 16.85 -8.61
C PRO A 15 28.02 16.85 -7.08
N CYS A 16 27.43 17.84 -6.40
CA CYS A 16 27.19 17.74 -4.97
C CYS A 16 26.25 16.55 -4.76
N THR A 17 26.80 15.34 -4.69
CA THR A 17 26.06 14.16 -4.24
C THR A 17 25.87 14.36 -2.75
N PHE A 18 24.66 14.77 -2.34
CA PHE A 18 24.26 14.73 -0.95
C PHE A 18 24.26 13.26 -0.52
N SER A 19 25.34 12.84 0.16
CA SER A 19 25.45 11.52 0.77
C SER A 19 24.87 11.60 2.17
N TYR A 20 23.83 10.83 2.46
CA TYR A 20 23.36 10.64 3.83
C TYR A 20 24.24 9.62 4.54
N LYS A 21 24.46 9.82 5.83
CA LYS A 21 25.15 8.87 6.70
C LYS A 21 24.12 7.95 7.35
N MET A 22 24.15 6.66 7.01
CA MET A 22 23.14 5.69 7.39
C MET A 22 23.72 4.55 8.23
N VAL A 23 22.94 4.07 9.20
CA VAL A 23 23.29 2.91 10.02
C VAL A 23 22.24 1.81 9.92
N LEU A 24 22.64 0.55 9.72
CA LEU A 24 21.76 -0.61 9.76
C LEU A 24 22.13 -1.47 10.96
N PHE A 25 21.19 -1.68 11.88
CA PHE A 25 21.35 -2.62 12.99
C PHE A 25 20.98 -4.03 12.53
N VAL A 26 21.98 -4.92 12.48
CA VAL A 26 21.85 -6.24 11.86
C VAL A 26 22.07 -7.33 12.92
N PRO A 27 21.04 -8.14 13.22
CA PRO A 27 21.22 -9.30 14.09
C PRO A 27 22.04 -10.38 13.37
N ASP A 28 23.26 -10.63 13.85
CA ASP A 28 24.18 -11.63 13.31
C ASP A 28 23.88 -13.00 13.91
N MET A 29 22.69 -13.52 13.59
CA MET A 29 22.18 -14.82 14.09
C MET A 29 21.91 -15.84 12.97
N ALA A 30 21.74 -15.39 11.73
CA ALA A 30 21.46 -16.27 10.59
C ALA A 30 21.96 -15.66 9.27
N ASN A 31 22.56 -16.49 8.41
CA ASN A 31 23.10 -16.05 7.11
C ASN A 31 22.03 -15.39 6.22
N SER A 32 20.78 -15.85 6.27
CA SER A 32 19.67 -15.27 5.51
C SER A 32 19.33 -13.84 5.93
N GLN A 33 19.45 -13.52 7.23
CA GLN A 33 19.22 -12.18 7.76
C GLN A 33 20.34 -11.23 7.36
N VAL A 34 21.59 -11.66 7.52
CA VAL A 34 22.76 -10.88 7.12
C VAL A 34 22.76 -10.62 5.62
N LEU A 35 22.46 -11.63 4.79
CA LEU A 35 22.39 -11.51 3.34
C LEU A 35 21.34 -10.51 2.87
N PHE A 36 20.17 -10.48 3.51
CA PHE A 36 19.14 -9.50 3.17
C PHE A 36 19.58 -8.08 3.53
N ASN A 37 20.09 -7.88 4.75
CA ASN A 37 20.57 -6.57 5.19
C ASN A 37 21.77 -6.08 4.37
N SER A 38 22.66 -6.98 3.94
CA SER A 38 23.78 -6.63 3.06
C SER A 38 23.26 -6.16 1.70
N ARG A 39 22.27 -6.82 1.10
CA ARG A 39 21.65 -6.36 -0.17
C ARG A 39 21.05 -4.96 -0.05
N VAL A 40 20.41 -4.64 1.08
CA VAL A 40 19.89 -3.30 1.37
C VAL A 40 21.04 -2.29 1.50
N ALA A 41 22.05 -2.61 2.33
CA ALA A 41 23.22 -1.76 2.54
C ALA A 41 23.97 -1.46 1.23
N GLU A 42 24.17 -2.49 0.40
CA GLU A 42 24.81 -2.39 -0.90
C GLU A 42 24.02 -1.54 -1.88
N ALA A 43 22.69 -1.67 -1.90
CA ALA A 43 21.84 -0.83 -2.74
C ALA A 43 21.94 0.65 -2.33
N LEU A 44 21.97 0.94 -1.03
CA LEU A 44 22.12 2.30 -0.49
C LEU A 44 23.52 2.87 -0.75
N ALA A 45 24.57 2.06 -0.59
CA ALA A 45 25.95 2.46 -0.87
C ALA A 45 26.16 2.72 -2.38
N LYS A 46 25.60 1.87 -3.26
CA LYS A 46 25.60 2.09 -4.72
C LYS A 46 24.85 3.36 -5.13
N ALA A 47 23.88 3.80 -4.34
CA ALA A 47 23.19 5.08 -4.53
C ALA A 47 23.99 6.29 -4.03
N GLY A 48 25.21 6.09 -3.51
CA GLY A 48 26.13 7.15 -3.10
C GLY A 48 26.04 7.57 -1.63
N ASN A 49 25.44 6.75 -0.76
CA ASN A 49 25.33 7.03 0.68
C ASN A 49 26.49 6.41 1.48
N ASP A 50 26.81 7.00 2.63
CA ASP A 50 27.76 6.43 3.60
C ASP A 50 27.02 5.45 4.50
N VAL A 51 27.25 4.15 4.32
CA VAL A 51 26.46 3.09 4.96
C VAL A 51 27.32 2.27 5.93
N THR A 52 26.89 2.21 7.19
CA THR A 52 27.49 1.38 8.23
C THR A 52 26.53 0.28 8.66
N MET A 53 26.95 -0.98 8.64
CA MET A 53 26.23 -2.09 9.27
C MET A 53 26.81 -2.35 10.67
N VAL A 54 25.96 -2.22 11.69
CA VAL A 54 26.26 -2.63 13.06
C VAL A 54 25.86 -4.09 13.20
N MET A 55 26.85 -4.97 13.17
CA MET A 55 26.68 -6.42 13.31
C MET A 55 26.60 -6.79 14.79
N ILE A 56 25.40 -7.17 15.24
CA ILE A 56 25.13 -7.52 16.64
C ILE A 56 25.22 -9.04 16.77
N SER A 57 26.34 -9.53 17.29
CA SER A 57 26.58 -10.96 17.47
C SER A 57 25.92 -11.44 18.76
N GLY A 58 24.78 -12.13 18.64
CA GLY A 58 24.06 -12.73 19.76
C GLY A 58 24.60 -14.11 20.19
N MET A 59 25.50 -14.71 19.42
CA MET A 59 26.07 -16.04 19.66
C MET A 59 27.58 -15.99 19.75
N SER A 60 28.18 -16.87 20.56
CA SER A 60 29.62 -16.84 20.88
C SER A 60 30.54 -17.32 19.76
N ASP A 61 30.04 -18.14 18.84
CA ASP A 61 30.78 -18.82 17.77
C ASP A 61 30.21 -18.55 16.37
N PHE A 62 29.22 -17.68 16.23
CA PHE A 62 28.63 -17.33 14.94
C PHE A 62 29.44 -16.23 14.25
N ASP A 63 29.96 -16.54 13.06
CA ASP A 63 30.53 -15.54 12.16
C ASP A 63 29.97 -15.76 10.76
N SER A 64 29.33 -14.74 10.20
CA SER A 64 28.73 -14.73 8.86
C SER A 64 29.76 -14.63 7.73
N LYS A 65 30.94 -15.27 7.87
CA LYS A 65 32.03 -15.25 6.88
C LYS A 65 31.60 -15.70 5.47
N ASP A 66 30.55 -16.51 5.38
CA ASP A 66 30.01 -17.01 4.12
C ASP A 66 29.26 -15.92 3.31
N VAL A 67 28.84 -14.82 3.95
CA VAL A 67 28.16 -13.71 3.28
C VAL A 67 29.21 -12.66 2.88
N LYS A 68 29.45 -12.55 1.57
CA LYS A 68 30.32 -11.51 1.01
C LYS A 68 29.58 -10.17 1.05
N ILE A 69 30.15 -9.19 1.74
CA ILE A 69 29.66 -7.81 1.81
C ILE A 69 30.61 -6.93 1.00
N MET A 70 30.06 -6.00 0.21
CA MET A 70 30.84 -5.00 -0.53
C MET A 70 31.77 -4.19 0.38
N LYS A 71 32.97 -3.86 -0.13
CA LYS A 71 34.00 -3.14 0.64
C LYS A 71 33.59 -1.72 1.01
N GLU A 72 32.70 -1.13 0.23
CA GLU A 72 32.17 0.22 0.40
C GLU A 72 31.21 0.33 1.59
N VAL A 73 30.68 -0.79 2.09
CA VAL A 73 29.84 -0.84 3.29
C VAL A 73 30.73 -1.03 4.52
N LYS A 74 30.68 -0.08 5.46
CA LYS A 74 31.44 -0.14 6.72
C LYS A 74 30.81 -1.18 7.65
N LEU A 75 31.63 -1.95 8.34
CA LEU A 75 31.18 -2.92 9.34
C LEU A 75 31.64 -2.49 10.72
N HIS A 76 30.71 -2.40 11.66
CA HIS A 76 31.00 -2.22 13.09
C HIS A 76 30.47 -3.44 13.84
N ARG A 77 31.35 -4.23 14.45
CA ARG A 77 30.96 -5.50 15.10
C ARG A 77 30.86 -5.31 16.61
N VAL A 78 29.73 -5.71 17.18
CA VAL A 78 29.47 -5.63 18.63
C VAL A 78 29.11 -7.01 19.13
N ASN A 79 29.90 -7.51 20.10
CA ASN A 79 29.59 -8.76 20.76
C ASN A 79 28.53 -8.53 21.85
N ALA A 80 27.34 -9.08 21.64
CA ALA A 80 26.22 -9.04 22.58
C ALA A 80 25.82 -10.45 23.05
N SER A 81 26.71 -11.44 22.86
CA SER A 81 26.42 -12.84 23.15
C SER A 81 26.46 -13.17 24.64
N PHE A 82 25.66 -14.16 25.04
CA PHE A 82 25.58 -14.68 26.43
C PHE A 82 26.19 -16.07 26.57
N GLY A 83 27.19 -16.39 25.75
CA GLY A 83 27.92 -17.66 25.80
C GLY A 83 27.20 -18.87 25.18
N MET A 84 26.00 -18.70 24.61
CA MET A 84 25.32 -19.77 23.87
C MET A 84 25.91 -19.90 22.45
N SER A 85 26.31 -21.12 22.09
CA SER A 85 26.84 -21.44 20.77
C SER A 85 25.76 -21.81 19.74
N ARG A 86 26.07 -21.66 18.45
CA ARG A 86 25.20 -22.05 17.32
C ARG A 86 24.86 -23.52 17.38
N LYS A 87 25.84 -24.36 17.71
CA LYS A 87 25.68 -25.81 17.80
C LYS A 87 24.71 -26.20 18.90
N GLU A 88 24.80 -25.58 20.07
CA GLU A 88 23.86 -25.81 21.18
C GLU A 88 22.44 -25.37 20.83
N LEU A 89 22.29 -24.21 20.18
CA LEU A 89 20.99 -23.73 19.74
C LEU A 89 20.37 -24.68 18.70
N GLN A 90 21.15 -25.11 17.71
CA GLN A 90 20.71 -26.05 16.67
C GLN A 90 20.28 -27.40 17.26
N GLU A 91 21.05 -27.95 18.21
CA GLU A 91 20.73 -29.21 18.88
C GLU A 91 19.40 -29.16 19.65
N ARG A 92 19.10 -28.00 20.27
CA ARG A 92 17.84 -27.80 20.98
C ARG A 92 16.69 -27.60 20.00
N GLN A 93 16.91 -26.79 18.98
CA GLN A 93 15.92 -26.48 17.96
C GLN A 93 15.54 -27.71 17.13
N SER A 94 16.49 -28.61 16.81
CA SER A 94 16.21 -29.82 16.03
C SER A 94 15.22 -30.77 16.72
N LYS A 95 15.14 -30.74 18.06
CA LYS A 95 14.16 -31.52 18.85
C LYS A 95 12.72 -31.02 18.72
N ILE A 96 12.53 -29.87 18.07
CA ILE A 96 11.23 -29.23 17.87
C ILE A 96 10.94 -29.08 16.37
N HIS A 97 11.93 -28.66 15.59
CA HIS A 97 11.75 -28.30 14.18
C HIS A 97 11.34 -29.47 13.29
N TYR A 98 11.79 -30.69 13.59
CA TYR A 98 11.49 -31.89 12.78
C TYR A 98 10.39 -32.78 13.37
N GLU A 99 9.79 -32.37 14.49
CA GLU A 99 8.63 -33.04 15.07
C GLU A 99 7.36 -32.23 14.78
N ASP A 100 6.23 -32.93 14.68
CA ASP A 100 4.91 -32.31 14.67
C ASP A 100 4.41 -32.21 16.11
N ILE A 101 4.66 -31.07 16.74
CA ILE A 101 4.34 -30.84 18.15
C ILE A 101 3.33 -29.69 18.30
N PRO A 102 2.30 -29.85 19.15
CA PRO A 102 1.33 -28.79 19.36
C PRO A 102 1.94 -27.55 20.02
N VAL A 103 1.37 -26.37 19.74
CA VAL A 103 1.84 -25.07 20.28
C VAL A 103 1.79 -25.00 21.82
N TRP A 104 0.91 -25.79 22.46
CA TRP A 104 0.80 -25.84 23.93
C TRP A 104 1.83 -26.77 24.60
N ASP A 105 2.62 -27.51 23.82
CA ASP A 105 3.70 -28.36 24.33
C ASP A 105 4.69 -27.50 25.16
N SER A 106 5.12 -28.05 26.29
CA SER A 106 6.01 -27.36 27.22
C SER A 106 7.35 -26.99 26.57
N ARG A 107 7.83 -27.80 25.61
CA ARG A 107 9.07 -27.55 24.85
C ARG A 107 8.95 -26.31 23.98
N VAL A 108 7.80 -26.06 23.36
CA VAL A 108 7.54 -24.85 22.55
C VAL A 108 7.56 -23.61 23.44
N ARG A 109 6.89 -23.67 24.60
CA ARG A 109 6.85 -22.56 25.56
C ARG A 109 8.24 -22.26 26.14
N GLU A 110 9.00 -23.29 26.46
CA GLU A 110 10.36 -23.15 26.96
C GLU A 110 11.30 -22.55 25.90
N ASN A 111 11.20 -23.02 24.65
CA ASN A 111 11.93 -22.43 23.53
C ASN A 111 11.61 -20.94 23.34
N LEU A 112 10.34 -20.55 23.43
CA LEU A 112 9.94 -19.14 23.34
C LEU A 112 10.54 -18.30 24.48
N ARG A 113 10.45 -18.76 25.74
CA ARG A 113 11.05 -18.07 26.90
C ARG A 113 12.55 -17.92 26.79
N GLN A 114 13.23 -18.93 26.26
CA GLN A 114 14.68 -18.88 26.06
C GLN A 114 15.04 -17.87 24.98
N MET A 115 14.35 -17.88 23.83
CA MET A 115 14.57 -16.91 22.76
C MET A 115 14.30 -15.48 23.21
N THR A 116 13.20 -15.21 23.94
CA THR A 116 12.92 -13.87 24.47
C THR A 116 13.98 -13.45 25.50
N GLY A 117 14.38 -14.37 26.37
CA GLY A 117 15.43 -14.12 27.36
C GLY A 117 16.78 -13.81 26.72
N LEU A 118 17.13 -14.45 25.59
CA LEU A 118 18.35 -14.17 24.84
C LEU A 118 18.37 -12.75 24.27
N LEU A 119 17.26 -12.29 23.69
CA LEU A 119 17.16 -10.94 23.13
C LEU A 119 17.27 -9.86 24.21
N ILE A 120 16.52 -9.99 25.31
CA ILE A 120 16.57 -9.04 26.44
C ILE A 120 17.98 -8.97 27.04
N LYS A 121 18.61 -10.13 27.22
CA LYS A 121 19.98 -10.22 27.68
C LYS A 121 20.92 -9.52 26.69
N SER A 122 20.86 -9.86 25.40
CA SER A 122 21.65 -9.23 24.33
C SER A 122 21.54 -7.71 24.37
N CYS A 123 20.32 -7.18 24.54
CA CYS A 123 20.08 -5.76 24.70
C CYS A 123 20.82 -5.16 25.91
N ARG A 124 20.77 -5.82 27.08
CA ARG A 124 21.52 -5.37 28.26
C ARG A 124 23.03 -5.25 27.96
N LYS A 125 23.63 -6.22 27.27
CA LYS A 125 25.06 -6.15 26.92
C LYS A 125 25.39 -5.00 25.99
N LEU A 126 24.51 -4.71 25.03
CA LEU A 126 24.66 -3.55 24.14
C LEU A 126 24.62 -2.25 24.94
N VAL A 127 23.67 -2.11 25.87
CA VAL A 127 23.47 -0.90 26.67
C VAL A 127 24.55 -0.74 27.75
N GLU A 128 25.11 -1.84 28.28
CA GLU A 128 26.27 -1.81 29.19
C GLU A 128 27.56 -1.34 28.50
N ASN A 129 27.66 -1.51 27.18
CA ASN A 129 28.85 -1.16 26.41
C ASN A 129 28.93 0.36 26.14
N LYS A 130 29.54 1.09 27.08
CA LYS A 130 29.69 2.55 27.00
C LYS A 130 30.48 3.02 25.77
N GLU A 131 31.53 2.30 25.39
CA GLU A 131 32.34 2.63 24.20
C GLU A 131 31.50 2.60 22.93
N PHE A 132 30.66 1.57 22.78
CA PHE A 132 29.74 1.45 21.65
C PHE A 132 28.68 2.57 21.65
N LEU A 133 28.10 2.88 22.81
CA LEU A 133 27.10 3.94 22.93
C LEU A 133 27.68 5.32 22.59
N GLU A 134 28.86 5.64 23.11
CA GLU A 134 29.57 6.89 22.82
C GLU A 134 29.94 6.98 21.33
N TRP A 135 30.41 5.88 20.73
CA TRP A 135 30.64 5.79 19.29
C TRP A 135 29.35 6.07 18.50
N LEU A 136 28.25 5.37 18.82
CA LEU A 136 26.99 5.48 18.09
C LEU A 136 26.44 6.91 18.12
N ALA A 137 26.48 7.57 19.28
CA ALA A 137 26.08 8.98 19.41
C ALA A 137 27.06 9.94 18.72
N GLY A 138 28.37 9.64 18.78
CA GLY A 138 29.43 10.43 18.15
C GLY A 138 29.41 10.41 16.63
N GLU A 139 28.94 9.32 16.01
CA GLU A 139 28.88 9.17 14.56
C GLU A 139 27.88 10.10 13.87
N ARG A 140 26.84 10.56 14.58
CA ARG A 140 25.79 11.46 14.07
C ARG A 140 25.16 10.98 12.76
N PHE A 141 24.60 9.77 12.77
CA PHE A 141 23.87 9.24 11.62
C PHE A 141 22.62 10.07 11.29
N ASP A 142 22.32 10.22 10.01
CA ASP A 142 21.12 10.92 9.51
C ASP A 142 19.88 9.99 9.51
N LEU A 143 20.10 8.69 9.31
CA LEU A 143 19.05 7.68 9.16
C LEU A 143 19.49 6.33 9.73
N ALA A 144 18.61 5.66 10.48
CA ALA A 144 18.84 4.30 10.97
C ALA A 144 17.87 3.28 10.37
N PHE A 145 18.29 2.01 10.30
CA PHE A 145 17.42 0.87 10.02
C PHE A 145 17.46 -0.09 11.20
N SER A 146 16.27 -0.48 11.69
CA SER A 146 16.11 -1.46 12.76
C SER A 146 15.38 -2.69 12.25
N HIS A 147 15.81 -3.88 12.64
CA HIS A 147 15.14 -5.12 12.25
C HIS A 147 13.85 -5.36 13.07
N MET A 148 12.77 -5.86 12.45
CA MET A 148 11.50 -6.16 13.15
C MET A 148 11.55 -7.31 14.17
N TYR A 149 12.69 -7.97 14.42
CA TYR A 149 12.73 -9.07 15.41
C TYR A 149 13.30 -8.63 16.77
N ASP A 150 13.92 -7.46 16.81
CA ASP A 150 14.57 -6.91 17.99
C ASP A 150 14.15 -5.44 18.13
N ILE A 151 13.65 -5.07 19.31
CA ILE A 151 13.16 -3.71 19.56
C ILE A 151 14.24 -2.84 20.22
N CYS A 152 15.33 -3.44 20.71
CA CYS A 152 16.44 -2.76 21.39
C CYS A 152 17.11 -1.70 20.53
N PRO A 153 17.33 -1.91 19.21
CA PRO A 153 17.90 -0.86 18.35
C PRO A 153 17.08 0.43 18.30
N ILE A 154 15.76 0.37 18.56
CA ILE A 154 14.93 1.58 18.63
C ILE A 154 15.29 2.43 19.86
N GLY A 155 15.58 1.79 20.99
CA GLY A 155 16.11 2.47 22.17
C GLY A 155 17.49 3.08 21.88
N LEU A 156 18.36 2.36 21.15
CA LEU A 156 19.67 2.88 20.74
C LEU A 156 19.55 4.10 19.80
N ILE A 157 18.61 4.06 18.85
CA ILE A 157 18.28 5.16 17.93
C ILE A 157 17.86 6.40 18.72
N HIS A 158 16.98 6.23 19.71
CA HIS A 158 16.52 7.32 20.57
C HIS A 158 17.67 7.89 21.41
N TYR A 159 18.48 7.03 22.04
CA TYR A 159 19.65 7.44 22.81
C TYR A 159 20.64 8.27 21.97
N ALA A 160 20.96 7.80 20.77
CA ALA A 160 21.90 8.46 19.86
C ALA A 160 21.29 9.69 19.15
N LYS A 161 19.99 9.98 19.36
CA LYS A 161 19.26 11.09 18.76
C LYS A 161 19.32 11.11 17.23
N ILE A 162 19.24 9.93 16.61
CA ILE A 162 19.22 9.81 15.15
C ILE A 162 17.88 10.40 14.63
N PRO A 163 17.89 11.37 13.69
CA PRO A 163 16.69 12.14 13.34
C PRO A 163 15.53 11.35 12.71
N SER A 164 15.83 10.24 12.05
CA SER A 164 14.85 9.42 11.35
C SER A 164 15.29 7.96 11.30
N TRP A 165 14.33 7.05 11.10
CA TRP A 165 14.64 5.63 11.03
C TRP A 165 13.58 4.84 10.26
N ILE A 166 13.94 3.61 9.87
CA ILE A 166 13.10 2.68 9.12
C ILE A 166 13.07 1.33 9.84
N TRP A 167 11.88 0.78 10.02
CA TRP A 167 11.74 -0.63 10.39
C TRP A 167 11.89 -1.50 9.16
N LEU A 168 12.79 -2.47 9.24
CA LEU A 168 13.18 -3.31 8.12
C LEU A 168 12.90 -4.78 8.45
N ASN A 169 12.31 -5.52 7.52
CA ASN A 169 12.13 -6.96 7.67
C ASN A 169 12.51 -7.75 6.42
N SER A 170 13.17 -8.88 6.62
CA SER A 170 13.58 -9.81 5.57
C SER A 170 12.46 -10.70 5.02
N GLY A 171 11.25 -10.63 5.57
CA GLY A 171 10.03 -11.27 5.06
C GLY A 171 8.83 -10.32 5.08
N ALA A 172 7.62 -10.88 5.22
CA ALA A 172 6.37 -10.12 5.27
C ALA A 172 6.22 -9.25 6.54
N LEU A 173 5.29 -8.29 6.54
CA LEU A 173 5.00 -7.44 7.69
C LEU A 173 4.60 -8.26 8.94
N MET A 174 5.31 -8.08 10.05
CA MET A 174 5.01 -8.72 11.34
C MET A 174 3.71 -8.20 11.95
N ASP A 175 2.92 -9.08 12.57
CA ASP A 175 1.59 -8.74 13.11
C ASP A 175 1.65 -7.67 14.21
N PHE A 176 2.65 -7.73 15.10
CA PHE A 176 2.80 -6.72 16.16
C PHE A 176 3.24 -5.35 15.61
N VAL A 177 4.07 -5.31 14.55
CA VAL A 177 4.45 -4.06 13.87
C VAL A 177 3.25 -3.48 13.15
N ALA A 178 2.46 -4.33 12.46
CA ALA A 178 1.20 -3.92 11.86
C ALA A 178 0.27 -3.27 12.91
N TYR A 179 0.15 -3.89 14.09
CA TYR A 179 -0.62 -3.35 15.21
C TYR A 179 -0.09 -1.99 15.69
N TYR A 180 1.21 -1.83 15.92
CA TYR A 180 1.80 -0.56 16.35
C TYR A 180 1.71 0.55 15.30
N MET A 181 1.74 0.19 14.01
CA MET A 181 1.61 1.15 12.91
C MET A 181 0.15 1.51 12.58
N GLY A 182 -0.83 0.90 13.23
CA GLY A 182 -2.25 1.12 12.95
C GLY A 182 -2.74 0.46 11.65
N VAL A 183 -2.00 -0.52 11.12
CA VAL A 183 -2.44 -1.32 9.98
C VAL A 183 -3.57 -2.25 10.43
N PRO A 184 -4.74 -2.27 9.75
CA PRO A 184 -5.84 -3.15 10.13
C PRO A 184 -5.42 -4.62 10.09
N ILE A 185 -5.72 -5.34 11.16
CA ILE A 185 -5.62 -6.80 11.25
C ILE A 185 -7.04 -7.34 11.19
N ILE A 186 -7.34 -8.15 10.17
CA ILE A 186 -8.67 -8.71 9.95
C ILE A 186 -8.60 -10.24 10.08
N PRO A 187 -8.84 -10.79 11.29
CA PRO A 187 -8.59 -12.21 11.58
C PRO A 187 -9.43 -13.20 10.77
N SER A 188 -10.51 -12.74 10.14
CA SER A 188 -11.42 -13.57 9.36
C SER A 188 -10.83 -14.09 8.05
N TYR A 189 -9.80 -13.44 7.51
CA TYR A 189 -9.09 -13.91 6.32
C TYR A 189 -7.57 -13.63 6.35
N MET A 190 -7.04 -13.00 7.40
CA MET A 190 -5.60 -12.80 7.55
C MET A 190 -5.06 -13.72 8.65
N PRO A 191 -4.41 -14.84 8.32
CA PRO A 191 -3.80 -15.70 9.34
C PRO A 191 -2.56 -15.04 9.96
N PRO A 192 -2.27 -15.29 11.26
CA PRO A 192 -1.01 -14.90 11.88
C PRO A 192 0.20 -15.47 11.13
N ILE A 193 1.37 -14.83 11.24
CA ILE A 193 2.53 -15.19 10.41
C ILE A 193 2.97 -16.66 10.52
N ALA A 194 2.82 -17.27 11.70
CA ALA A 194 3.22 -18.65 11.97
C ALA A 194 2.10 -19.68 11.78
N MET A 195 0.91 -19.25 11.34
CA MET A 195 -0.23 -20.14 11.16
C MET A 195 -0.19 -20.81 9.78
N GLU A 196 -0.35 -22.14 9.75
CA GLU A 196 -0.48 -22.91 8.52
C GLU A 196 -1.88 -22.76 7.91
N SER A 197 -2.16 -21.60 7.33
CA SER A 197 -3.39 -21.39 6.59
C SER A 197 -3.22 -20.34 5.50
N SER A 198 -4.15 -20.36 4.53
CA SER A 198 -4.29 -19.31 3.53
C SER A 198 -5.28 -18.25 4.02
N ASP A 199 -5.67 -17.31 3.16
CA ASP A 199 -6.78 -16.40 3.43
C ASP A 199 -8.18 -17.01 3.17
N HIS A 200 -8.23 -18.24 2.67
CA HIS A 200 -9.45 -19.05 2.58
C HIS A 200 -9.54 -19.98 3.79
N MET A 201 -10.06 -19.44 4.89
CA MET A 201 -10.14 -20.14 6.17
C MET A 201 -11.53 -20.72 6.46
N ASN A 202 -11.57 -21.96 6.96
CA ASN A 202 -12.77 -22.52 7.58
C ASN A 202 -13.03 -21.89 8.97
N PHE A 203 -14.14 -22.26 9.61
CA PHE A 203 -14.51 -21.69 10.91
C PHE A 203 -13.46 -21.91 12.01
N LEU A 204 -12.86 -23.11 12.08
CA LEU A 204 -11.86 -23.43 13.09
C LEU A 204 -10.56 -22.65 12.85
N GLU A 205 -10.15 -22.51 11.58
CA GLU A 205 -9.01 -21.68 11.21
C GLU A 205 -9.26 -20.19 11.53
N ARG A 206 -10.44 -19.65 11.21
CA ARG A 206 -10.81 -18.28 11.62
C ARG A 206 -10.80 -18.09 13.14
N THR A 207 -11.23 -19.11 13.88
CA THR A 207 -11.17 -19.12 15.35
C THR A 207 -9.72 -19.10 15.86
N LYS A 208 -8.85 -19.94 15.31
CA LYS A 208 -7.41 -19.96 15.64
C LYS A 208 -6.74 -18.63 15.28
N SER A 209 -7.04 -18.08 14.11
CA SER A 209 -6.54 -16.79 13.64
C SER A 209 -6.93 -15.66 14.58
N PHE A 210 -8.21 -15.59 14.97
CA PHE A 210 -8.72 -14.60 15.93
C PHE A 210 -7.98 -14.65 17.26
N ILE A 211 -7.84 -15.85 17.84
CA ILE A 211 -7.12 -16.06 19.09
C ILE A 211 -5.65 -15.68 18.93
N GLY A 212 -5.00 -16.10 17.83
CA GLY A 212 -3.59 -15.84 17.56
C GLY A 212 -3.26 -14.34 17.49
N HIS A 213 -4.05 -13.57 16.74
CA HIS A 213 -3.89 -12.12 16.65
C HIS A 213 -4.12 -11.41 17.98
N MET A 214 -5.16 -11.82 18.73
CA MET A 214 -5.46 -11.29 20.05
C MET A 214 -4.31 -11.53 21.04
N LEU A 215 -3.82 -12.78 21.12
CA LEU A 215 -2.71 -13.14 22.02
C LEU A 215 -1.42 -12.42 21.64
N THR A 216 -1.08 -12.35 20.35
CA THR A 216 0.14 -11.67 19.88
C THR A 216 0.11 -10.19 20.25
N SER A 217 -1.00 -9.51 20.00
CA SER A 217 -1.14 -8.08 20.30
C SER A 217 -1.05 -7.76 21.80
N LEU A 218 -1.58 -8.65 22.65
CA LEU A 218 -1.58 -8.46 24.11
C LEU A 218 -0.25 -8.86 24.78
N LEU A 219 0.38 -9.93 24.31
CA LEU A 219 1.53 -10.54 25.00
C LEU A 219 2.87 -10.02 24.50
N TRP A 220 2.97 -9.54 23.26
CA TRP A 220 4.26 -9.17 22.66
C TRP A 220 5.01 -8.10 23.46
N LYS A 221 4.35 -7.01 23.84
CA LYS A 221 4.96 -5.94 24.65
C LYS A 221 5.56 -6.50 25.95
N ARG A 222 4.79 -7.32 26.66
CA ARG A 222 5.18 -7.90 27.94
C ARG A 222 6.32 -8.91 27.82
N LEU A 223 6.35 -9.67 26.73
CA LEU A 223 7.37 -10.70 26.50
C LEU A 223 8.71 -10.14 26.03
N PHE A 224 8.71 -9.00 25.33
CA PHE A 224 9.90 -8.43 24.70
C PHE A 224 10.18 -7.00 25.19
N ALA A 225 9.34 -6.03 24.82
CA ALA A 225 9.64 -4.61 24.96
C ALA A 225 9.72 -4.10 26.41
N ASP A 226 8.96 -4.66 27.35
CA ASP A 226 8.98 -4.24 28.76
C ASP A 226 10.36 -4.49 29.40
N GLY A 227 10.96 -5.65 29.12
CA GLY A 227 12.28 -6.01 29.66
C GLY A 227 13.38 -5.10 29.12
N GLU A 228 13.33 -4.76 27.85
CA GLU A 228 14.29 -3.86 27.22
C GLU A 228 14.10 -2.41 27.67
N THR A 229 12.85 -1.94 27.78
CA THR A 229 12.55 -0.61 28.34
C THR A 229 13.10 -0.46 29.76
N ALA A 230 12.96 -1.50 30.59
CA ALA A 230 13.51 -1.49 31.95
C ALA A 230 15.05 -1.37 31.95
N ILE A 231 15.74 -2.01 31.01
CA ILE A 231 17.20 -1.90 30.85
C ILE A 231 17.62 -0.45 30.54
N PHE A 232 16.95 0.20 29.57
CA PHE A 232 17.26 1.60 29.26
C PHE A 232 16.95 2.53 30.43
N ARG A 233 15.88 2.28 31.18
CA ARG A 233 15.57 3.07 32.39
C ARG A 233 16.59 2.90 33.51
N GLU A 234 17.11 1.69 33.66
CA GLU A 234 18.11 1.37 34.68
C GLU A 234 19.49 1.94 34.34
N LEU A 235 19.93 1.79 33.08
CA LEU A 235 21.32 2.03 32.69
C LEU A 235 21.57 3.39 32.01
N ILE A 236 20.53 4.01 31.44
CA ILE A 236 20.66 5.24 30.63
C ILE A 236 19.97 6.43 31.30
N ASP A 237 18.65 6.35 31.49
CA ASP A 237 17.85 7.44 32.09
C ASP A 237 16.59 6.86 32.76
N PRO A 238 16.36 7.06 34.07
CA PRO A 238 15.14 6.61 34.74
C PRO A 238 13.83 7.05 34.06
N ASN A 239 13.84 8.17 33.32
CA ASN A 239 12.70 8.70 32.57
C ASN A 239 12.69 8.29 31.09
N PHE A 240 13.53 7.33 30.68
CA PHE A 240 13.59 6.87 29.30
C PHE A 240 12.18 6.45 28.82
N PRO A 241 11.73 6.92 27.64
CA PRO A 241 10.39 6.64 27.15
C PRO A 241 10.17 5.14 26.96
N ASP A 242 8.92 4.70 27.00
CA ASP A 242 8.61 3.32 26.63
C ASP A 242 9.05 3.09 25.17
N ILE A 243 9.86 2.05 24.93
CA ILE A 243 10.43 1.83 23.60
C ILE A 243 9.33 1.60 22.57
N VAL A 244 8.18 1.03 22.95
CA VAL A 244 7.04 0.86 22.04
C VAL A 244 6.45 2.19 21.63
N ASP A 245 6.44 3.19 22.52
CA ASP A 245 5.94 4.53 22.19
C ASP A 245 6.87 5.23 21.20
N VAL A 246 8.19 5.12 21.39
CA VAL A 246 9.17 5.56 20.38
C VAL A 246 8.97 4.80 19.06
N ALA A 247 8.70 3.49 19.14
CA ALA A 247 8.54 2.65 17.97
C ALA A 247 7.30 3.02 17.13
N LYS A 248 6.22 3.51 17.74
CA LYS A 248 5.02 3.99 17.05
C LYS A 248 5.27 5.23 16.19
N GLU A 249 6.31 6.00 16.51
CA GLU A 249 6.71 7.19 15.76
C GLU A 249 7.47 6.86 14.46
N CYS A 250 7.67 5.57 14.15
CA CYS A 250 8.35 5.12 12.94
C CYS A 250 7.79 5.83 11.68
N PRO A 251 8.63 6.60 10.95
CA PRO A 251 8.20 7.28 9.73
C PRO A 251 7.82 6.32 8.61
N LEU A 252 8.56 5.22 8.47
CA LEU A 252 8.44 4.31 7.34
C LEU A 252 8.81 2.88 7.73
N VAL A 253 8.09 1.92 7.17
CA VAL A 253 8.34 0.49 7.34
C VAL A 253 8.64 -0.12 5.98
N MET A 254 9.72 -0.87 5.88
CA MET A 254 10.12 -1.59 4.67
C MET A 254 10.11 -3.10 4.92
N VAL A 255 9.43 -3.85 4.05
CA VAL A 255 9.34 -5.32 4.15
C VAL A 255 9.78 -5.95 2.84
N ASN A 256 10.52 -7.05 2.93
CA ASN A 256 10.95 -7.85 1.78
C ASN A 256 9.80 -8.70 1.23
N SER A 257 8.62 -8.11 1.02
CA SER A 257 7.44 -8.75 0.42
C SER A 257 7.14 -8.13 -0.93
N ASN A 258 6.38 -8.84 -1.77
CA ASN A 258 5.82 -8.29 -3.01
C ASN A 258 4.34 -8.61 -3.04
N GLU A 259 3.56 -7.58 -3.34
CA GLU A 259 2.10 -7.60 -3.33
C GLU A 259 1.51 -8.60 -4.32
N LEU A 260 2.25 -8.97 -5.37
CA LEU A 260 1.78 -9.89 -6.38
C LEU A 260 1.67 -11.34 -5.91
N TYR A 261 2.42 -11.72 -4.86
CA TYR A 261 2.43 -13.09 -4.35
C TYR A 261 2.27 -13.20 -2.84
N ASP A 262 2.19 -12.11 -2.09
CA ASP A 262 1.75 -12.12 -0.70
C ASP A 262 0.21 -12.10 -0.61
N LEU A 263 -0.34 -12.42 0.56
CA LEU A 263 -1.78 -12.37 0.76
C LEU A 263 -2.29 -10.92 0.63
N PRO A 264 -3.29 -10.65 -0.23
CA PRO A 264 -3.87 -9.32 -0.34
C PRO A 264 -4.50 -8.91 0.99
N ARG A 265 -3.97 -7.84 1.56
CA ARG A 265 -4.40 -7.29 2.85
C ARG A 265 -4.46 -5.78 2.80
N PRO A 266 -5.31 -5.14 3.62
CA PRO A 266 -5.22 -3.72 3.87
C PRO A 266 -3.85 -3.36 4.45
N THR A 267 -3.27 -2.27 3.96
CA THR A 267 -1.99 -1.70 4.39
C THR A 267 -2.09 -0.18 4.51
N LEU A 268 -1.00 0.47 4.92
CA LEU A 268 -0.87 1.93 4.95
C LEU A 268 0.22 2.37 3.98
N ALA A 269 0.16 3.61 3.50
CA ALA A 269 1.14 4.19 2.57
C ALA A 269 2.57 4.20 3.10
N LYS A 270 2.74 4.17 4.44
CA LYS A 270 4.05 4.10 5.08
C LYS A 270 4.67 2.70 5.10
N ILE A 271 3.95 1.67 4.64
CA ILE A 271 4.47 0.31 4.49
C ILE A 271 4.92 0.14 3.04
N ILE A 272 6.22 0.01 2.83
CA ILE A 272 6.85 -0.10 1.52
C ILE A 272 7.33 -1.53 1.32
N ASN A 273 6.88 -2.13 0.23
CA ASN A 273 7.28 -3.47 -0.19
C ASN A 273 8.54 -3.36 -1.08
N ILE A 274 9.62 -3.99 -0.64
CA ILE A 274 10.93 -4.03 -1.33
C ILE A 274 11.32 -5.48 -1.69
N GLY A 275 10.33 -6.35 -1.86
CA GLY A 275 10.51 -7.74 -2.27
C GLY A 275 11.31 -7.86 -3.56
N GLY A 276 12.22 -8.84 -3.60
CA GLY A 276 13.12 -9.06 -4.73
C GLY A 276 14.40 -8.22 -4.72
N ILE A 277 14.67 -7.43 -3.67
CA ILE A 277 15.92 -6.68 -3.57
C ILE A 277 17.14 -7.63 -3.64
N GLY A 278 18.08 -7.30 -4.52
CA GLY A 278 19.27 -8.12 -4.80
C GLY A 278 19.00 -9.43 -5.57
N ILE A 279 17.75 -9.73 -5.96
CA ILE A 279 17.39 -10.87 -6.80
C ILE A 279 17.26 -10.36 -8.25
N GLN A 280 18.37 -10.30 -9.00
CA GLN A 280 18.36 -9.92 -10.41
C GLN A 280 18.70 -11.11 -11.31
N LEU A 281 17.97 -11.27 -12.42
CA LEU A 281 18.26 -12.22 -13.51
C LEU A 281 19.51 -11.86 -14.34
N LYS A 282 20.28 -10.84 -13.97
CA LYS A 282 21.49 -10.47 -14.70
C LYS A 282 22.70 -11.10 -14.00
N ASP A 283 23.40 -11.89 -14.81
CA ASP A 283 24.58 -12.70 -14.52
C ASP A 283 24.31 -13.97 -13.69
N VAL A 284 23.57 -14.94 -14.27
CA VAL A 284 23.74 -16.36 -13.87
C VAL A 284 25.22 -16.62 -13.93
N LYS A 285 25.85 -16.82 -12.77
CA LYS A 285 27.27 -17.11 -12.76
C LYS A 285 27.43 -18.47 -13.43
N PRO A 286 28.45 -18.66 -14.29
CA PRO A 286 28.76 -19.99 -14.80
C PRO A 286 28.84 -20.95 -13.60
N LEU A 287 28.08 -22.04 -13.66
CA LEU A 287 28.15 -23.07 -12.65
C LEU A 287 29.60 -23.59 -12.59
N SER A 288 30.05 -23.99 -11.40
CA SER A 288 31.36 -24.67 -11.32
C SER A 288 31.35 -25.93 -12.19
N PRO A 289 32.50 -26.39 -12.70
CA PRO A 289 32.56 -27.57 -13.56
C PRO A 289 31.84 -28.80 -12.99
N GLU A 290 31.91 -28.97 -11.66
CA GLU A 290 31.22 -30.03 -10.92
C GLU A 290 29.69 -29.95 -11.07
N PHE A 291 29.09 -28.79 -10.79
CA PHE A 291 27.65 -28.61 -10.96
C PHE A 291 27.24 -28.71 -12.45
N GLN A 292 28.06 -28.19 -13.36
CA GLN A 292 27.78 -28.24 -14.78
C GLN A 292 27.71 -29.68 -15.30
N GLN A 293 28.65 -30.55 -14.89
CA GLN A 293 28.65 -31.96 -15.26
C GLN A 293 27.39 -32.70 -14.78
N ILE A 294 26.94 -32.43 -13.55
CA ILE A 294 25.72 -33.02 -12.99
C ILE A 294 24.49 -32.58 -13.80
N VAL A 295 24.40 -31.30 -14.14
CA VAL A 295 23.31 -30.73 -14.93
C VAL A 295 23.29 -31.31 -16.34
N ASP A 296 24.45 -31.44 -16.98
CA ASP A 296 24.55 -31.94 -18.36
C ASP A 296 24.13 -33.41 -18.46
N ALA A 297 24.48 -34.23 -17.47
CA ALA A 297 24.11 -35.64 -17.39
C ALA A 297 22.60 -35.89 -17.14
N ALA A 298 21.87 -34.93 -16.55
CA ALA A 298 20.47 -35.11 -16.16
C ALA A 298 19.47 -34.73 -17.27
N GLU A 299 18.32 -35.42 -17.34
CA GLU A 299 17.18 -35.00 -18.16
C GLU A 299 16.47 -33.78 -17.54
N GLY A 300 16.47 -33.71 -16.21
CA GLY A 300 16.07 -32.56 -15.42
C GLY A 300 16.68 -32.62 -14.02
N ILE A 301 16.78 -31.47 -13.36
CA ILE A 301 17.31 -31.41 -11.99
C ILE A 301 16.25 -30.96 -10.99
N VAL A 302 16.42 -31.41 -9.74
CA VAL A 302 15.65 -31.00 -8.58
C VAL A 302 16.62 -30.45 -7.54
N VAL A 303 16.43 -29.19 -7.16
CA VAL A 303 17.21 -28.59 -6.07
C VAL A 303 16.56 -28.94 -4.75
N PHE A 304 17.32 -29.23 -3.70
CA PHE A 304 16.78 -29.51 -2.36
C PHE A 304 17.55 -28.76 -1.26
N SER A 305 16.85 -27.92 -0.49
CA SER A 305 17.42 -27.14 0.62
C SER A 305 16.40 -26.79 1.71
N PHE A 306 16.75 -27.09 2.97
CA PHE A 306 16.00 -26.65 4.16
C PHE A 306 16.54 -25.34 4.78
N GLY A 307 17.32 -24.57 4.01
CA GLY A 307 17.77 -23.23 4.42
C GLY A 307 18.88 -23.26 5.47
N SER A 308 19.29 -22.08 5.96
CA SER A 308 20.52 -21.90 6.76
C SER A 308 20.39 -22.26 8.24
N VAL A 309 19.16 -22.39 8.74
CA VAL A 309 18.86 -22.59 10.17
C VAL A 309 18.56 -24.07 10.47
N ALA A 310 17.71 -24.70 9.66
CA ALA A 310 17.40 -26.12 9.80
C ALA A 310 18.52 -26.98 9.22
N ALA A 311 19.41 -27.45 10.10
CA ALA A 311 20.55 -28.26 9.71
C ALA A 311 20.08 -29.62 9.17
N GLY A 312 20.28 -29.90 7.88
CA GLY A 312 19.76 -31.11 7.23
C GLY A 312 20.30 -32.41 7.84
N HIS A 313 21.54 -32.41 8.33
CA HIS A 313 22.15 -33.55 8.99
C HIS A 313 21.50 -33.90 10.35
N LYS A 314 20.70 -32.99 10.94
CA LYS A 314 19.94 -33.21 12.17
C LYS A 314 18.54 -33.77 11.92
N MET A 315 18.15 -34.00 10.66
CA MET A 315 16.89 -34.67 10.36
C MET A 315 16.85 -36.09 10.97
N PRO A 316 15.66 -36.58 11.35
CA PRO A 316 15.46 -37.99 11.70
C PRO A 316 15.95 -38.90 10.57
N MET A 317 16.55 -40.05 10.90
CA MET A 317 17.03 -40.99 9.88
C MET A 317 15.89 -41.51 9.00
N SER A 318 14.69 -41.68 9.55
CA SER A 318 13.48 -42.02 8.78
C SER A 318 13.17 -41.03 7.66
N TRP A 319 13.33 -39.73 7.92
CA TRP A 319 13.14 -38.68 6.90
C TRP A 319 14.22 -38.73 5.84
N LYS A 320 15.48 -38.91 6.25
CA LYS A 320 16.62 -38.99 5.32
C LYS A 320 16.47 -40.14 4.34
N LEU A 321 16.15 -41.33 4.85
CA LEU A 321 15.92 -42.52 4.04
C LEU A 321 14.68 -42.34 3.15
N ALA A 322 13.60 -41.73 3.65
CA ALA A 322 12.42 -41.44 2.84
C ALA A 322 12.74 -40.57 1.61
N PHE A 323 13.58 -39.54 1.74
CA PHE A 323 14.03 -38.75 0.58
C PHE A 323 14.87 -39.57 -0.39
N VAL A 324 15.86 -40.31 0.11
CA VAL A 324 16.72 -41.16 -0.72
C VAL A 324 15.89 -42.20 -1.49
N ASP A 325 14.96 -42.87 -0.82
CA ASP A 325 14.10 -43.89 -1.42
C ASP A 325 13.07 -43.31 -2.40
N ALA A 326 12.60 -42.08 -2.18
CA ALA A 326 11.79 -41.37 -3.16
C ALA A 326 12.62 -41.01 -4.40
N PHE A 327 13.82 -40.45 -4.23
CA PHE A 327 14.68 -39.98 -5.32
C PHE A 327 15.17 -41.13 -6.21
N LYS A 328 15.39 -42.32 -5.64
CA LYS A 328 15.70 -43.56 -6.38
C LYS A 328 14.66 -43.90 -7.45
N ARG A 329 13.39 -43.51 -7.25
CA ARG A 329 12.29 -43.77 -8.20
C ARG A 329 12.33 -42.91 -9.45
N PHE A 330 13.22 -41.91 -9.50
CA PHE A 330 13.36 -40.95 -10.59
C PHE A 330 14.76 -40.97 -11.21
N PRO A 331 15.22 -42.10 -11.80
CA PRO A 331 16.62 -42.26 -12.24
C PRO A 331 17.05 -41.30 -13.35
N LYS A 332 16.08 -40.71 -14.09
CA LYS A 332 16.33 -39.71 -15.15
C LYS A 332 16.57 -38.30 -14.61
N TYR A 333 16.18 -38.04 -13.35
CA TYR A 333 16.30 -36.75 -12.70
C TYR A 333 17.42 -36.77 -11.68
N HIS A 334 18.22 -35.71 -11.64
CA HIS A 334 19.28 -35.56 -10.64
C HIS A 334 18.84 -34.64 -9.51
N PHE A 335 19.07 -35.06 -8.27
CA PHE A 335 18.72 -34.34 -7.05
C PHE A 335 19.97 -33.70 -6.46
N ILE A 336 20.00 -32.38 -6.41
CA ILE A 336 21.13 -31.60 -5.88
C ILE A 336 20.72 -31.10 -4.50
N TRP A 337 21.26 -31.72 -3.45
CA TRP A 337 20.80 -31.57 -2.08
C TRP A 337 21.85 -30.90 -1.21
N ARG A 338 21.47 -29.77 -0.58
CA ARG A 338 22.26 -29.15 0.48
C ARG A 338 22.24 -30.01 1.76
N TYR A 339 23.36 -30.65 2.06
CA TYR A 339 23.53 -31.54 3.20
C TYR A 339 24.93 -31.40 3.81
N GLU A 340 25.00 -31.15 5.11
CA GLU A 340 26.26 -30.86 5.83
C GLU A 340 26.89 -32.10 6.47
N GLY A 341 26.14 -33.19 6.59
CA GLY A 341 26.55 -34.44 7.23
C GLY A 341 27.27 -35.40 6.28
N THR A 342 27.86 -36.44 6.85
CA THR A 342 28.54 -37.53 6.11
C THR A 342 27.79 -38.86 6.20
N ASP A 343 26.71 -38.91 6.98
CA ASP A 343 25.94 -40.09 7.35
C ASP A 343 25.02 -40.65 6.23
N LEU A 344 25.03 -40.04 5.05
CA LEU A 344 24.28 -40.51 3.88
C LEU A 344 25.17 -40.87 2.68
N GLN A 345 26.50 -40.74 2.79
CA GLN A 345 27.40 -40.88 1.65
C GLN A 345 27.32 -42.26 0.98
N ASP A 346 27.09 -43.32 1.76
CA ASP A 346 27.00 -44.70 1.26
C ASP A 346 25.56 -45.14 0.91
N GLU A 347 24.56 -44.30 1.21
CA GLU A 347 23.13 -44.64 1.06
C GLU A 347 22.48 -44.02 -0.19
N VAL A 348 23.11 -42.98 -0.74
CA VAL A 348 22.59 -42.21 -1.89
C VAL A 348 22.75 -42.96 -3.22
N SER A 349 21.73 -42.89 -4.08
CA SER A 349 21.81 -43.41 -5.44
C SER A 349 22.61 -42.48 -6.38
N PRO A 350 23.09 -42.96 -7.55
CA PRO A 350 23.91 -42.16 -8.46
C PRO A 350 23.28 -40.85 -8.95
N ASN A 351 21.96 -40.72 -8.84
CA ASN A 351 21.21 -39.54 -9.22
C ASN A 351 21.03 -38.53 -8.05
N VAL A 352 21.62 -38.76 -6.87
CA VAL A 352 21.53 -37.87 -5.71
C VAL A 352 22.92 -37.35 -5.34
N HIS A 353 23.06 -36.02 -5.29
CA HIS A 353 24.33 -35.33 -5.12
C HIS A 353 24.29 -34.42 -3.88
N LEU A 354 25.17 -34.68 -2.91
CA LEU A 354 25.18 -33.99 -1.61
C LEU A 354 26.25 -32.89 -1.57
N PHE A 355 25.86 -31.68 -1.15
CA PHE A 355 26.76 -30.53 -1.05
C PHE A 355 26.56 -29.75 0.25
N LYS A 356 27.64 -29.24 0.86
CA LYS A 356 27.52 -28.37 2.05
C LYS A 356 26.89 -27.01 1.73
N TRP A 357 27.16 -26.50 0.52
CA TRP A 357 26.63 -25.24 0.02
C TRP A 357 26.22 -25.36 -1.45
N LEU A 358 25.14 -24.70 -1.83
CA LEU A 358 24.62 -24.69 -3.19
C LEU A 358 24.64 -23.27 -3.76
N PRO A 359 25.02 -23.06 -5.03
CA PRO A 359 24.69 -21.86 -5.78
C PRO A 359 23.19 -21.88 -6.13
N GLN A 360 22.33 -21.81 -5.10
CA GLN A 360 20.89 -22.08 -5.20
C GLN A 360 20.22 -21.22 -6.27
N SER A 361 20.50 -19.91 -6.29
CA SER A 361 19.92 -19.00 -7.27
C SER A 361 20.32 -19.34 -8.71
N ASP A 362 21.57 -19.73 -8.96
CA ASP A 362 22.07 -20.10 -10.29
C ASP A 362 21.47 -21.44 -10.74
N LEU A 363 21.39 -22.42 -9.84
CA LEU A 363 20.74 -23.72 -10.11
C LEU A 363 19.25 -23.55 -10.41
N LEU A 364 18.52 -22.73 -9.65
CA LEU A 364 17.09 -22.50 -9.90
C LEU A 364 16.85 -21.84 -11.27
N GLN A 365 17.74 -20.96 -11.70
CA GLN A 365 17.65 -20.30 -13.01
C GLN A 365 18.03 -21.21 -14.18
N ASN A 366 18.58 -22.40 -13.92
CA ASN A 366 18.94 -23.34 -14.98
C ASN A 366 17.67 -23.89 -15.69
N PRO A 367 17.63 -23.91 -17.04
CA PRO A 367 16.48 -24.42 -17.80
C PRO A 367 16.10 -25.88 -17.53
N LYS A 368 17.05 -26.71 -17.05
CA LYS A 368 16.80 -28.10 -16.68
C LYS A 368 16.15 -28.25 -15.31
N THR A 369 16.07 -27.20 -14.50
CA THR A 369 15.46 -27.27 -13.16
C THR A 369 13.95 -27.42 -13.25
N LYS A 370 13.43 -28.53 -12.71
CA LYS A 370 12.00 -28.88 -12.77
C LYS A 370 11.25 -28.62 -11.49
N ALA A 371 11.92 -28.74 -10.35
CA ALA A 371 11.31 -28.52 -9.04
C ALA A 371 12.35 -28.06 -8.01
N PHE A 372 11.87 -27.42 -6.96
CA PHE A 372 12.65 -27.08 -5.79
C PHE A 372 11.98 -27.61 -4.52
N LEU A 373 12.64 -28.57 -3.87
CA LEU A 373 12.26 -29.05 -2.54
C LEU A 373 12.77 -28.05 -1.50
N SER A 374 11.86 -27.46 -0.76
CA SER A 374 12.17 -26.38 0.17
C SER A 374 11.43 -26.50 1.49
N HIS A 375 11.98 -25.88 2.52
CA HIS A 375 11.28 -25.64 3.78
C HIS A 375 10.25 -24.50 3.67
N GLY A 376 10.15 -23.80 2.53
CA GLY A 376 9.22 -22.69 2.35
C GLY A 376 9.69 -21.36 2.97
N GLY A 377 10.99 -21.20 3.24
CA GLY A 377 11.55 -19.93 3.69
C GLY A 377 11.33 -18.81 2.67
N TYR A 378 11.01 -17.60 3.14
CA TYR A 378 10.55 -16.50 2.28
C TYR A 378 11.51 -16.15 1.12
N ASN A 379 12.82 -16.06 1.39
CA ASN A 379 13.82 -15.80 0.35
C ASN A 379 13.89 -16.94 -0.70
N SER A 380 13.81 -18.19 -0.26
CA SER A 380 13.82 -19.36 -1.16
C SER A 380 12.57 -19.39 -2.04
N MET A 381 11.41 -19.00 -1.50
CA MET A 381 10.18 -18.84 -2.27
C MET A 381 10.32 -17.72 -3.31
N GLN A 382 10.89 -16.57 -2.94
CA GLN A 382 11.14 -15.48 -3.90
C GLN A 382 12.11 -15.88 -5.01
N GLU A 383 13.17 -16.63 -4.70
CA GLU A 383 14.09 -17.17 -5.70
C GLU A 383 13.39 -18.15 -6.65
N ALA A 384 12.50 -19.01 -6.13
CA ALA A 384 11.71 -19.93 -6.93
C ALA A 384 10.73 -19.21 -7.88
N ILE A 385 9.99 -18.22 -7.36
CA ILE A 385 9.11 -17.36 -8.16
C ILE A 385 9.93 -16.61 -9.20
N SER A 386 11.04 -16.01 -8.79
CA SER A 386 11.96 -15.29 -9.67
C SER A 386 12.66 -16.20 -10.66
N ALA A 387 12.68 -17.52 -10.50
CA ALA A 387 13.17 -18.49 -11.49
C ALA A 387 12.05 -19.11 -12.35
N GLY A 388 10.81 -19.10 -11.86
CA GLY A 388 9.69 -19.82 -12.49
C GLY A 388 9.75 -21.33 -12.25
N VAL A 389 10.28 -21.75 -11.09
CA VAL A 389 10.44 -23.17 -10.68
C VAL A 389 9.44 -23.54 -9.58
N PRO A 390 8.55 -24.52 -9.80
CA PRO A 390 7.55 -24.91 -8.80
C PRO A 390 8.18 -25.59 -7.57
N LEU A 391 7.44 -25.59 -6.46
CA LEU A 391 7.91 -26.02 -5.16
C LEU A 391 7.29 -27.34 -4.69
N VAL A 392 8.08 -28.13 -3.98
CA VAL A 392 7.55 -29.04 -2.96
C VAL A 392 7.97 -28.46 -1.61
N THR A 393 7.00 -28.12 -0.75
CA THR A 393 7.32 -27.50 0.55
C THR A 393 7.05 -28.41 1.73
N ILE A 394 7.99 -28.45 2.67
CA ILE A 394 7.85 -29.09 3.98
C ILE A 394 8.17 -28.04 5.04
N ALA A 395 7.12 -27.37 5.55
CA ALA A 395 7.30 -26.28 6.49
C ALA A 395 7.82 -26.78 7.84
N LEU A 396 8.87 -26.14 8.38
CA LEU A 396 9.49 -26.53 9.64
C LEU A 396 9.06 -25.64 10.81
N PHE A 397 9.13 -24.32 10.69
CA PHE A 397 8.79 -23.38 11.77
C PHE A 397 8.70 -21.93 11.26
N GLY A 398 8.36 -20.99 12.15
CA GLY A 398 8.36 -19.57 11.83
C GLY A 398 7.28 -19.23 10.80
N ASP A 399 7.64 -18.45 9.78
CA ASP A 399 6.77 -18.02 8.68
C ASP A 399 6.52 -19.10 7.61
N GLN A 400 7.30 -20.18 7.64
CA GLN A 400 7.29 -21.23 6.62
C GLN A 400 5.91 -21.88 6.40
N PRO A 401 5.10 -22.19 7.43
CA PRO A 401 3.79 -22.82 7.20
C PRO A 401 2.83 -21.91 6.43
N LYS A 402 2.84 -20.59 6.73
CA LYS A 402 2.07 -19.60 5.98
C LYS A 402 2.57 -19.50 4.53
N ASN A 403 3.88 -19.44 4.33
CA ASN A 403 4.48 -19.35 2.99
C ASN A 403 4.17 -20.59 2.13
N ALA A 404 4.18 -21.78 2.72
CA ALA A 404 3.78 -23.01 2.04
C ALA A 404 2.33 -22.90 1.56
N LYS A 405 1.41 -22.49 2.45
CA LYS A 405 -0.01 -22.29 2.08
C LYS A 405 -0.23 -21.18 1.06
N LEU A 406 0.59 -20.13 1.09
CA LEU A 406 0.60 -19.07 0.09
C LEU A 406 1.00 -19.61 -1.29
N ALA A 407 2.07 -20.40 -1.37
CA ALA A 407 2.53 -21.01 -2.61
C ALA A 407 1.52 -22.03 -3.19
N GLU A 408 0.86 -22.80 -2.31
CA GLU A 408 -0.26 -23.69 -2.68
C GLU A 408 -1.45 -22.90 -3.20
N ARG A 409 -1.80 -21.77 -2.56
CA ARG A 409 -2.89 -20.88 -3.00
C ARG A 409 -2.67 -20.36 -4.43
N HIS A 410 -1.44 -19.93 -4.75
CA HIS A 410 -1.09 -19.51 -6.10
C HIS A 410 -0.93 -20.70 -7.08
N GLY A 411 -1.04 -21.94 -6.60
CA GLY A 411 -1.05 -23.15 -7.39
C GLY A 411 0.31 -23.51 -7.97
N PHE A 412 1.41 -23.12 -7.32
CA PHE A 412 2.77 -23.50 -7.74
C PHE A 412 3.53 -24.37 -6.74
N SER A 413 2.88 -24.79 -5.66
CA SER A 413 3.47 -25.69 -4.65
C SER A 413 2.62 -26.91 -4.36
N VAL A 414 3.27 -28.04 -4.08
CA VAL A 414 2.69 -29.18 -3.38
C VAL A 414 3.26 -29.21 -1.96
N ASN A 415 2.38 -29.14 -0.96
CA ASN A 415 2.79 -29.05 0.43
C ASN A 415 2.70 -30.44 1.08
N ILE A 416 3.76 -30.85 1.77
CA ILE A 416 3.78 -32.10 2.54
C ILE A 416 3.84 -31.73 4.02
N HIS A 417 2.87 -32.22 4.78
CA HIS A 417 2.84 -32.03 6.23
C HIS A 417 3.89 -32.93 6.89
N LYS A 418 4.52 -32.46 7.97
CA LYS A 418 5.63 -33.17 8.62
C LYS A 418 5.26 -34.58 9.07
N GLY A 419 4.07 -34.75 9.61
CA GLY A 419 3.56 -36.03 10.10
C GLY A 419 3.36 -37.07 8.99
N ASP A 420 3.23 -36.64 7.74
CA ASP A 420 2.92 -37.49 6.59
C ASP A 420 4.15 -37.77 5.72
N LEU A 421 5.35 -37.38 6.16
CA LEU A 421 6.55 -37.52 5.34
C LEU A 421 6.95 -39.00 5.16
N SER A 422 6.90 -39.48 3.93
CA SER A 422 7.31 -40.82 3.53
C SER A 422 7.88 -40.81 2.11
N ALA A 423 8.54 -41.90 1.69
CA ALA A 423 9.05 -42.00 0.32
C ALA A 423 7.91 -41.90 -0.71
N ASP A 424 6.73 -42.41 -0.38
CA ASP A 424 5.56 -42.34 -1.25
C ASP A 424 5.02 -40.91 -1.38
N THR A 425 4.85 -40.19 -0.26
CA THR A 425 4.30 -38.83 -0.30
C THR A 425 5.24 -37.85 -0.99
N ILE A 426 6.55 -38.02 -0.84
CA ILE A 426 7.57 -37.25 -1.58
C ILE A 426 7.51 -37.57 -3.07
N ALA A 427 7.47 -38.86 -3.45
CA ALA A 427 7.40 -39.27 -4.83
C ALA A 427 6.11 -38.83 -5.52
N ASP A 428 4.98 -38.89 -4.82
CA ASP A 428 3.69 -38.42 -5.32
C ASP A 428 3.68 -36.90 -5.55
N ALA A 429 4.25 -36.13 -4.63
CA ALA A 429 4.39 -34.68 -4.79
C ALA A 429 5.25 -34.32 -6.01
N LEU A 430 6.39 -34.99 -6.20
CA LEU A 430 7.25 -34.81 -7.37
C LEU A 430 6.55 -35.22 -8.68
N ASN A 431 5.90 -36.39 -8.69
CA ASN A 431 5.12 -36.86 -9.84
C ASN A 431 4.02 -35.86 -10.21
N LYS A 432 3.31 -35.30 -9.22
CA LYS A 432 2.28 -34.30 -9.45
C LYS A 432 2.86 -33.06 -10.13
N LEU A 433 3.98 -32.53 -9.64
CA LEU A 433 4.65 -31.37 -10.25
C LEU A 433 5.15 -31.66 -11.68
N PHE A 434 5.67 -32.86 -11.94
CA PHE A 434 6.20 -33.20 -13.26
C PHE A 434 5.12 -33.49 -14.29
N LYS A 435 3.96 -34.04 -13.87
CA LYS A 435 2.87 -34.43 -14.78
C LYS A 435 1.84 -33.31 -15.01
N ASP A 436 1.59 -32.46 -14.02
CA ASP A 436 0.62 -31.37 -14.14
C ASP A 436 1.32 -30.05 -14.56
N PRO A 437 1.21 -29.63 -15.83
CA PRO A 437 1.88 -28.43 -16.32
C PRO A 437 1.34 -27.14 -15.69
N SER A 438 0.17 -27.18 -15.04
CA SER A 438 -0.45 -25.99 -14.46
C SER A 438 0.43 -25.34 -13.38
N TYR A 439 1.18 -26.13 -12.60
CA TYR A 439 2.13 -25.63 -11.60
C TYR A 439 3.23 -24.77 -12.25
N SER A 440 3.83 -25.27 -13.34
CA SER A 440 4.87 -24.55 -14.07
C SER A 440 4.30 -23.32 -14.80
N GLN A 441 3.11 -23.42 -15.38
CA GLN A 441 2.45 -22.30 -16.07
C GLN A 441 2.11 -21.17 -15.11
N LYS A 442 1.52 -21.48 -13.95
CA LYS A 442 1.13 -20.49 -12.93
C LYS A 442 2.35 -19.76 -12.37
N ILE A 443 3.41 -20.48 -12.00
CA ILE A 443 4.62 -19.82 -11.49
C ILE A 443 5.35 -19.02 -12.57
N LYS A 444 5.36 -19.46 -13.84
CA LYS A 444 5.94 -18.70 -14.94
C LYS A 444 5.17 -17.41 -15.20
N ARG A 445 3.83 -17.44 -15.16
CA ARG A 445 3.00 -16.22 -15.22
C ARG A 445 3.34 -15.28 -14.07
N LEU A 446 3.35 -15.78 -12.84
CA LEU A 446 3.69 -14.97 -11.66
C LEU A 446 5.12 -14.42 -11.72
N SER A 447 6.06 -15.21 -12.24
CA SER A 447 7.44 -14.82 -12.48
C SER A 447 7.51 -13.66 -13.48
N GLN A 448 6.79 -13.74 -14.60
CA GLN A 448 6.70 -12.67 -15.59
C GLN A 448 6.13 -11.38 -14.99
N MET A 449 5.07 -11.51 -14.18
CA MET A 449 4.47 -10.38 -13.46
C MET A 449 5.47 -9.73 -12.49
N ALA A 450 6.11 -10.51 -11.62
CA ALA A 450 7.07 -10.02 -10.63
C ALA A 450 8.36 -9.45 -11.26
N ARG A 451 8.77 -9.97 -12.42
CA ARG A 451 9.97 -9.54 -13.14
C ARG A 451 9.73 -8.34 -14.06
N LYS A 452 8.48 -7.93 -14.32
CA LYS A 452 8.20 -6.84 -15.27
C LYS A 452 8.82 -5.54 -14.75
N LYS A 453 10.03 -5.24 -15.24
CA LYS A 453 10.70 -3.96 -14.98
C LYS A 453 10.05 -2.87 -15.83
N PRO A 454 10.04 -1.60 -15.37
CA PRO A 454 9.82 -0.50 -16.28
C PRO A 454 10.88 -0.61 -17.37
N MET A 455 10.43 -0.75 -18.62
CA MET A 455 11.27 -0.84 -19.79
C MET A 455 12.08 0.46 -19.96
N LEU A 456 13.20 0.59 -19.24
CA LEU A 456 14.24 1.53 -19.61
C LEU A 456 14.95 0.89 -20.81
N ARG A 457 14.34 1.04 -21.99
CA ARG A 457 14.94 0.74 -23.30
C ARG A 457 16.08 1.74 -23.53
N LEU A 458 17.14 1.64 -22.74
CA LEU A 458 18.35 2.41 -22.96
C LEU A 458 19.16 1.70 -24.05
N LEU A 459 19.17 2.31 -25.23
CA LEU A 459 20.24 2.28 -26.22
C LEU A 459 20.46 1.04 -27.13
N ILE A 460 19.86 -0.13 -26.89
CA ILE A 460 20.04 -1.29 -27.80
C ILE A 460 18.73 -1.62 -28.52
N LEU A 461 18.24 -0.71 -29.37
CA LEU A 461 17.50 -1.01 -30.61
C LEU A 461 17.16 0.29 -31.37
N LEU A 462 18.12 1.20 -31.51
CA LEU A 462 18.02 2.33 -32.44
C LEU A 462 17.93 1.88 -33.92
N LEU A 463 17.92 0.56 -34.20
CA LEU A 463 17.98 0.00 -35.56
C LEU A 463 17.02 -1.18 -35.84
N MET A 464 16.12 -1.60 -34.95
CA MET A 464 14.97 -2.43 -35.39
C MET A 464 13.65 -1.75 -35.04
N ILE A 465 13.19 -0.93 -36.00
CA ILE A 465 11.79 -0.65 -36.35
C ILE A 465 10.81 -0.69 -35.16
N TYR A 466 10.60 0.47 -34.54
CA TYR A 466 9.37 0.94 -33.87
C TYR A 466 8.21 -0.07 -33.68
N SER A 467 8.41 -1.12 -32.90
CA SER A 467 7.33 -1.72 -32.11
C SER A 467 7.47 -1.22 -30.67
N THR A 468 7.05 0.03 -30.45
CA THR A 468 6.41 0.36 -29.18
C THR A 468 5.13 -0.47 -29.14
N CYS A 469 4.97 -1.37 -28.17
CA CYS A 469 3.70 -2.05 -27.92
C CYS A 469 2.69 -0.96 -27.51
N SER A 470 2.01 -0.40 -28.51
CA SER A 470 0.98 0.60 -28.32
C SER A 470 -0.30 -0.14 -27.97
N TYR A 471 -0.80 0.04 -26.75
CA TYR A 471 -2.13 -0.43 -26.38
C TYR A 471 -3.17 0.59 -26.84
N LYS A 472 -4.31 0.09 -27.28
CA LYS A 472 -5.48 0.90 -27.62
C LYS A 472 -6.39 1.02 -26.41
N MET A 473 -6.55 2.22 -25.87
CA MET A 473 -7.28 2.45 -24.63
C MET A 473 -8.45 3.42 -24.80
N VAL A 474 -9.52 3.19 -24.04
CA VAL A 474 -10.67 4.09 -23.97
C VAL A 474 -10.85 4.64 -22.56
N ILE A 475 -11.06 5.96 -22.44
CA ILE A 475 -11.38 6.62 -21.17
C ILE A 475 -12.83 7.10 -21.25
N PHE A 476 -13.71 6.52 -20.42
CA PHE A 476 -15.08 6.99 -20.29
C PHE A 476 -15.12 8.22 -19.40
N VAL A 477 -15.60 9.33 -19.95
CA VAL A 477 -15.71 10.60 -19.23
C VAL A 477 -17.16 11.03 -19.24
N LEU A 478 -17.75 11.13 -18.05
CA LEU A 478 -19.05 11.75 -17.90
C LEU A 478 -18.90 13.27 -17.82
N ASP A 479 -19.46 13.97 -18.79
CA ASP A 479 -19.27 15.40 -18.98
C ASP A 479 -20.19 16.23 -18.06
N LEU A 480 -19.92 16.18 -16.75
CA LEU A 480 -20.64 16.96 -15.74
C LEU A 480 -20.00 18.32 -15.44
N SER A 481 -18.69 18.43 -15.67
CA SER A 481 -17.94 19.66 -15.35
C SER A 481 -16.56 19.70 -15.99
N ASN A 482 -16.10 20.92 -16.24
CA ASN A 482 -14.77 21.21 -16.79
C ASN A 482 -13.64 20.59 -15.94
N SER A 483 -13.79 20.48 -14.61
CA SER A 483 -12.78 19.88 -13.75
C SER A 483 -12.61 18.38 -13.96
N GLN A 484 -13.70 17.65 -14.24
CA GLN A 484 -13.68 16.23 -14.58
C GLN A 484 -12.98 16.00 -15.92
N LEU A 485 -13.39 16.77 -16.94
CA LEU A 485 -12.80 16.69 -18.27
C LEU A 485 -11.31 17.05 -18.24
N LEU A 486 -10.92 18.09 -17.49
CA LEU A 486 -9.52 18.50 -17.37
C LEU A 486 -8.63 17.40 -16.76
N PHE A 487 -9.08 16.73 -15.70
CA PHE A 487 -8.34 15.62 -15.10
C PHE A 487 -8.17 14.45 -16.07
N ASN A 488 -9.27 14.00 -16.68
CA ASN A 488 -9.24 12.87 -17.62
C ASN A 488 -8.42 13.20 -18.87
N LYS A 489 -8.44 14.46 -19.32
CA LYS A 489 -7.56 14.95 -20.37
C LYS A 489 -6.08 14.78 -19.99
N ARG A 490 -5.67 15.18 -18.77
CA ARG A 490 -4.27 15.03 -18.32
C ARG A 490 -3.84 13.55 -18.25
N VAL A 491 -4.75 12.66 -17.84
CA VAL A 491 -4.54 11.21 -17.90
C VAL A 491 -4.35 10.73 -19.34
N ALA A 492 -5.24 11.17 -20.24
CA ALA A 492 -5.16 10.83 -21.67
C ALA A 492 -3.86 11.34 -22.31
N GLU A 493 -3.44 12.57 -22.02
CA GLU A 493 -2.19 13.16 -22.49
C GLU A 493 -0.97 12.37 -21.99
N ALA A 494 -0.93 12.01 -20.71
CA ALA A 494 0.15 11.21 -20.15
C ALA A 494 0.29 9.82 -20.80
N LEU A 495 -0.83 9.16 -21.11
CA LEU A 495 -0.83 7.87 -21.80
C LEU A 495 -0.49 7.99 -23.29
N ALA A 496 -0.99 9.04 -23.96
CA ALA A 496 -0.65 9.32 -25.35
C ALA A 496 0.83 9.66 -25.52
N ASP A 497 1.41 10.42 -24.59
CA ASP A 497 2.83 10.77 -24.56
C ASP A 497 3.73 9.55 -24.31
N ALA A 498 3.18 8.49 -23.70
CA ALA A 498 3.83 7.19 -23.59
C ALA A 498 3.73 6.33 -24.87
N GLY A 499 3.03 6.81 -25.91
CA GLY A 499 2.93 6.16 -27.22
C GLY A 499 1.71 5.25 -27.41
N HIS A 500 0.66 5.39 -26.58
CA HIS A 500 -0.58 4.60 -26.66
C HIS A 500 -1.66 5.28 -27.53
N ASP A 501 -2.53 4.48 -28.17
CA ASP A 501 -3.69 4.98 -28.93
C ASP A 501 -4.85 5.24 -27.97
N ILE A 502 -5.09 6.51 -27.65
CA ILE A 502 -6.06 6.92 -26.63
C ILE A 502 -7.31 7.51 -27.27
N THR A 503 -8.47 7.00 -26.84
CA THR A 503 -9.77 7.57 -27.16
C THR A 503 -10.51 8.01 -25.91
N ILE A 504 -10.98 9.25 -25.87
CA ILE A 504 -11.92 9.73 -24.84
C ILE A 504 -13.34 9.50 -25.36
N ALA A 505 -14.10 8.63 -24.67
CA ALA A 505 -15.54 8.48 -24.88
C ALA A 505 -16.26 9.49 -23.99
N LEU A 506 -16.62 10.64 -24.56
CA LEU A 506 -17.22 11.76 -23.83
C LEU A 506 -18.73 11.62 -23.83
N ILE A 507 -19.29 11.22 -22.69
CA ILE A 507 -20.73 11.08 -22.48
C ILE A 507 -21.31 12.44 -22.11
N VAL A 508 -22.14 12.99 -22.99
CA VAL A 508 -22.68 14.36 -22.88
C VAL A 508 -24.16 14.28 -22.48
N PRO A 509 -24.49 14.46 -21.18
CA PRO A 509 -25.87 14.48 -20.72
C PRO A 509 -26.59 15.79 -21.02
N GLN A 510 -25.85 16.90 -21.08
CA GLN A 510 -26.39 18.26 -21.21
C GLN A 510 -25.85 18.90 -22.48
N SER A 511 -26.73 19.17 -23.44
CA SER A 511 -26.37 19.73 -24.74
C SER A 511 -25.96 21.20 -24.70
N ASP A 512 -26.30 21.91 -23.62
CA ASP A 512 -25.96 23.33 -23.39
C ASP A 512 -24.67 23.54 -22.58
N LEU A 513 -23.91 22.48 -22.28
CA LEU A 513 -22.62 22.58 -21.60
C LEU A 513 -21.51 23.00 -22.59
N ASP A 514 -20.83 24.12 -22.31
CA ASP A 514 -19.70 24.61 -23.11
C ASP A 514 -18.36 24.19 -22.50
N ASN A 515 -17.64 23.33 -23.23
CA ASN A 515 -16.30 22.85 -22.90
C ASN A 515 -15.21 23.38 -23.84
N SER A 516 -15.51 24.39 -24.68
CA SER A 516 -14.60 24.94 -25.69
C SER A 516 -13.26 25.42 -25.13
N ASP A 517 -13.22 25.81 -23.85
CA ASP A 517 -12.01 26.22 -23.14
C ASP A 517 -11.04 25.04 -22.85
N ILE A 518 -11.51 23.79 -22.87
CA ILE A 518 -10.67 22.59 -22.64
C ILE A 518 -10.28 21.98 -23.99
N LYS A 519 -9.14 22.43 -24.52
CA LYS A 519 -8.58 21.89 -25.76
C LYS A 519 -7.90 20.55 -25.52
N ILE A 520 -8.39 19.47 -26.15
CA ILE A 520 -7.73 18.15 -26.14
C ILE A 520 -6.54 18.19 -27.12
N LYS A 521 -5.41 17.59 -26.71
CA LYS A 521 -4.17 17.55 -27.51
C LYS A 521 -4.38 16.81 -28.83
N SER A 522 -3.76 17.30 -29.90
CA SER A 522 -3.72 16.63 -31.20
C SER A 522 -3.11 15.23 -31.08
N GLY A 523 -3.79 14.21 -31.59
CA GLY A 523 -3.38 12.81 -31.52
C GLY A 523 -4.20 11.96 -30.54
N ILE A 524 -4.98 12.59 -29.65
CA ILE A 524 -5.99 11.91 -28.83
C ILE A 524 -7.33 11.96 -29.59
N LYS A 525 -8.00 10.83 -29.72
CA LYS A 525 -9.32 10.75 -30.36
C LYS A 525 -10.41 11.11 -29.35
N THR A 526 -11.45 11.80 -29.81
CA THR A 526 -12.65 12.06 -29.01
C THR A 526 -13.85 11.45 -29.72
N HIS A 527 -14.56 10.57 -29.03
CA HIS A 527 -15.84 10.03 -29.48
C HIS A 527 -16.94 10.61 -28.60
N VAL A 528 -17.74 11.51 -29.16
CA VAL A 528 -18.83 12.18 -28.43
C VAL A 528 -20.06 11.26 -28.42
N VAL A 529 -20.50 10.91 -27.22
CA VAL A 529 -21.69 10.10 -26.97
C VAL A 529 -22.79 11.02 -26.47
N ASN A 530 -23.69 11.39 -27.37
CA ASN A 530 -24.87 12.17 -26.99
C ASN A 530 -25.81 11.27 -26.17
N ALA A 531 -26.00 11.62 -24.90
CA ALA A 531 -26.86 10.92 -23.94
C ALA A 531 -27.82 11.91 -23.25
N PRO A 532 -28.63 12.67 -24.03
CA PRO A 532 -29.34 13.83 -23.51
C PRO A 532 -30.36 13.46 -22.44
N ILE A 533 -30.31 14.17 -21.31
CA ILE A 533 -31.32 14.08 -20.24
C ILE A 533 -32.28 15.28 -20.29
N ASN A 534 -33.46 15.15 -19.69
CA ASN A 534 -34.44 16.23 -19.61
C ASN A 534 -34.11 17.27 -18.52
N LEU A 535 -32.87 17.74 -18.50
CA LEU A 535 -32.35 18.73 -17.55
C LEU A 535 -31.17 19.50 -18.17
N THR A 536 -31.40 20.75 -18.55
CA THR A 536 -30.34 21.64 -19.06
C THR A 536 -29.33 22.00 -17.97
N ARG A 537 -28.11 22.34 -18.38
CA ARG A 537 -27.03 22.79 -17.47
C ARG A 537 -27.48 24.01 -16.69
N LYS A 538 -28.12 24.97 -17.36
CA LYS A 538 -28.66 26.18 -16.69
C LYS A 538 -29.68 25.83 -15.60
N ALA A 539 -30.64 24.94 -15.88
CA ALA A 539 -31.66 24.55 -14.91
C ALA A 539 -31.06 23.76 -13.74
N MET A 540 -30.04 22.93 -13.99
CA MET A 540 -29.29 22.24 -12.95
C MET A 540 -28.59 23.24 -12.02
N GLU A 541 -27.92 24.25 -12.57
CA GLU A 541 -27.26 25.29 -11.78
C GLU A 541 -28.24 26.08 -10.92
N GLU A 542 -29.41 26.44 -11.45
CA GLU A 542 -30.47 27.15 -10.71
C GLU A 542 -30.97 26.32 -9.52
N ARG A 543 -31.25 25.03 -9.72
CA ARG A 543 -31.64 24.13 -8.63
C ARG A 543 -30.53 23.97 -7.60
N MET A 544 -29.28 23.82 -8.06
CA MET A 544 -28.13 23.68 -7.17
C MET A 544 -27.89 24.94 -6.34
N GLU A 545 -27.98 26.12 -6.94
CA GLU A 545 -27.88 27.40 -6.23
C GLU A 545 -28.90 27.47 -5.08
N GLU A 546 -30.16 27.12 -5.37
CA GLU A 546 -31.21 27.11 -4.36
C GLU A 546 -30.88 26.15 -3.21
N TYR A 547 -30.36 24.96 -3.49
CA TYR A 547 -30.02 23.96 -2.49
C TYR A 547 -28.74 24.28 -1.70
N VAL A 548 -27.82 25.06 -2.27
CA VAL A 548 -26.54 25.40 -1.63
C VAL A 548 -26.66 26.62 -0.71
N PHE A 549 -27.33 27.69 -1.14
CA PHE A 549 -27.34 28.96 -0.40
C PHE A 549 -28.54 29.14 0.53
N LYS A 550 -29.61 28.34 0.38
CA LYS A 550 -30.79 28.37 1.25
C LYS A 550 -30.95 27.02 1.96
N GLU A 551 -30.12 26.70 2.94
CA GLU A 551 -30.09 25.36 3.56
C GLU A 551 -31.36 25.04 4.38
N SER A 552 -31.96 23.88 4.09
CA SER A 552 -32.99 23.21 4.89
C SER A 552 -32.94 21.69 4.65
N ASP A 553 -33.50 20.88 5.57
CA ASP A 553 -33.52 19.42 5.43
C ASP A 553 -34.25 18.97 4.14
N SER A 554 -35.35 19.62 3.78
CA SER A 554 -36.10 19.37 2.54
C SER A 554 -35.26 19.58 1.28
N LYS A 555 -34.35 20.56 1.31
CA LYS A 555 -33.45 20.89 0.19
C LYS A 555 -32.26 19.95 0.11
N MET A 556 -31.84 19.36 1.23
CA MET A 556 -30.85 18.28 1.21
C MET A 556 -31.39 17.05 0.49
N PHE A 557 -32.63 16.66 0.76
CA PHE A 557 -33.28 15.53 0.08
C PHE A 557 -33.49 15.81 -1.42
N GLY A 558 -33.98 17.02 -1.77
CA GLY A 558 -34.15 17.43 -3.17
C GLY A 558 -32.86 17.44 -3.99
N ARG A 559 -31.73 17.81 -3.37
CA ARG A 559 -30.41 17.71 -4.01
C ARG A 559 -29.99 16.27 -4.26
N PHE A 560 -30.22 15.38 -3.30
CA PHE A 560 -29.86 13.97 -3.44
C PHE A 560 -30.70 13.27 -4.51
N SER A 561 -32.00 13.54 -4.56
CA SER A 561 -32.88 12.99 -5.61
C SER A 561 -32.49 13.50 -7.00
N LEU A 562 -32.13 14.79 -7.14
CA LEU A 562 -31.65 15.37 -8.39
C LEU A 562 -30.36 14.70 -8.89
N GLN A 563 -29.42 14.41 -7.99
CA GLN A 563 -28.18 13.72 -8.35
C GLN A 563 -28.44 12.29 -8.83
N ILE A 564 -29.31 11.54 -8.13
CA ILE A 564 -29.66 10.17 -8.52
C ILE A 564 -30.36 10.14 -9.88
N SER A 565 -31.36 11.00 -10.10
CA SER A 565 -32.08 11.04 -11.38
C SER A 565 -31.12 11.36 -12.52
N MET A 566 -30.20 12.31 -12.32
CA MET A 566 -29.20 12.67 -13.32
C MET A 566 -28.31 11.48 -13.70
N ILE A 567 -27.82 10.71 -12.72
CA ILE A 567 -27.00 9.51 -12.97
C ILE A 567 -27.80 8.46 -13.75
N LEU A 568 -28.99 8.10 -13.27
CA LEU A 568 -29.82 7.05 -13.89
C LEU A 568 -30.29 7.40 -15.30
N ASP A 569 -30.77 8.64 -15.50
CA ASP A 569 -31.27 9.09 -16.80
C ASP A 569 -30.12 9.17 -17.81
N THR A 570 -28.94 9.58 -17.36
CA THR A 570 -27.72 9.56 -18.20
C THR A 570 -27.34 8.14 -18.58
N CYS A 571 -27.32 7.20 -17.63
CA CYS A 571 -26.99 5.80 -17.94
C CYS A 571 -28.02 5.21 -18.93
N ARG A 572 -29.31 5.46 -18.72
CA ARG A 572 -30.38 5.06 -19.65
C ARG A 572 -30.11 5.60 -21.06
N ALA A 573 -29.93 6.91 -21.20
CA ALA A 573 -29.67 7.53 -22.51
C ALA A 573 -28.36 7.03 -23.16
N THR A 574 -27.36 6.70 -22.34
CA THR A 574 -26.08 6.14 -22.81
C THR A 574 -26.25 4.72 -23.34
N VAL A 575 -26.98 3.86 -22.64
CA VAL A 575 -27.22 2.46 -23.04
C VAL A 575 -28.19 2.37 -24.22
N GLU A 576 -29.16 3.28 -24.31
CA GLU A 576 -30.09 3.40 -25.45
C GLU A 576 -29.40 3.92 -26.73
N ASN A 577 -28.20 4.49 -26.63
CA ASN A 577 -27.45 4.97 -27.78
C ASN A 577 -27.05 3.81 -28.71
N LYS A 578 -27.72 3.73 -29.87
CA LYS A 578 -27.58 2.62 -30.84
C LYS A 578 -26.19 2.54 -31.50
N GLU A 579 -25.41 3.62 -31.49
CA GLU A 579 -24.07 3.67 -32.11
C GLU A 579 -22.96 3.23 -31.15
N LEU A 580 -23.11 3.52 -29.85
CA LEU A 580 -22.06 3.36 -28.84
C LEU A 580 -21.56 1.92 -28.70
N LEU A 581 -22.44 0.98 -28.39
CA LEU A 581 -22.03 -0.41 -28.13
C LEU A 581 -21.47 -1.10 -29.39
N PRO A 582 -22.07 -0.94 -30.58
CA PRO A 582 -21.46 -1.41 -31.83
C PRO A 582 -20.09 -0.78 -32.09
N TRP A 583 -19.92 0.52 -31.83
CA TRP A 583 -18.63 1.20 -31.98
C TRP A 583 -17.57 0.61 -31.03
N LEU A 584 -17.88 0.48 -29.73
CA LEU A 584 -16.97 -0.13 -28.75
C LEU A 584 -16.51 -1.53 -29.17
N LYS A 585 -17.43 -2.37 -29.68
CA LYS A 585 -17.12 -3.72 -30.18
C LYS A 585 -16.24 -3.72 -31.43
N ARG A 586 -16.42 -2.73 -32.33
CA ARG A 586 -15.61 -2.60 -33.55
C ARG A 586 -14.20 -2.11 -33.25
N GLU A 587 -14.04 -1.19 -32.30
CA GLU A 587 -12.75 -0.58 -31.99
C GLU A 587 -11.75 -1.56 -31.34
N LYS A 588 -12.23 -2.59 -30.62
CA LYS A 588 -11.42 -3.62 -29.95
C LYS A 588 -10.34 -3.02 -29.03
N PHE A 589 -10.76 -2.25 -28.03
CA PHE A 589 -9.85 -1.70 -27.03
C PHE A 589 -9.21 -2.80 -26.17
N ASP A 590 -7.94 -2.60 -25.80
CA ASP A 590 -7.18 -3.48 -24.90
C ASP A 590 -7.49 -3.18 -23.42
N LEU A 591 -7.76 -1.91 -23.10
CA LEU A 591 -7.96 -1.41 -21.74
C LEU A 591 -9.01 -0.29 -21.72
N ALA A 592 -9.89 -0.30 -20.72
CA ALA A 592 -10.83 0.79 -20.45
C ALA A 592 -10.59 1.47 -19.10
N PHE A 593 -10.86 2.77 -19.01
CA PHE A 593 -10.97 3.50 -17.74
C PHE A 593 -12.44 3.86 -17.49
N ALA A 594 -13.01 3.30 -16.42
CA ALA A 594 -14.38 3.51 -15.99
C ALA A 594 -14.44 4.52 -14.84
N HIS A 595 -15.36 5.50 -14.89
CA HIS A 595 -15.44 6.53 -13.86
C HIS A 595 -16.16 6.03 -12.59
N MET A 596 -15.71 6.41 -11.39
CA MET A 596 -16.32 5.92 -10.15
C MET A 596 -17.71 6.49 -9.81
N PHE A 597 -18.36 7.33 -10.65
CA PHE A 597 -19.66 7.94 -10.32
C PHE A 597 -20.86 6.99 -10.35
N ASP A 598 -20.80 5.93 -11.14
CA ASP A 598 -21.84 4.91 -11.31
C ASP A 598 -21.21 3.57 -11.75
N VAL A 599 -22.01 2.53 -11.99
CA VAL A 599 -21.53 1.23 -12.53
C VAL A 599 -21.92 1.02 -13.99
N CYS A 600 -22.52 2.01 -14.64
CA CYS A 600 -22.98 1.97 -16.02
C CYS A 600 -21.81 1.68 -16.98
N THR A 601 -20.68 2.37 -16.81
CA THR A 601 -19.48 2.17 -17.65
C THR A 601 -18.87 0.78 -17.49
N VAL A 602 -18.98 0.15 -16.33
CA VAL A 602 -18.58 -1.25 -16.12
C VAL A 602 -19.44 -2.20 -16.94
N GLY A 603 -20.74 -1.93 -17.01
CA GLY A 603 -21.66 -2.64 -17.90
C GLY A 603 -21.25 -2.52 -19.36
N LEU A 604 -20.90 -1.32 -19.83
CA LEU A 604 -20.43 -1.09 -21.20
C LEU A 604 -19.13 -1.87 -21.50
N VAL A 605 -18.16 -1.84 -20.59
CA VAL A 605 -16.90 -2.61 -20.69
C VAL A 605 -17.18 -4.10 -20.86
N HIS A 606 -18.08 -4.66 -20.03
CA HIS A 606 -18.46 -6.07 -20.11
C HIS A 606 -19.21 -6.40 -21.41
N ALA A 607 -20.19 -5.58 -21.80
CA ALA A 607 -20.98 -5.76 -23.01
C ALA A 607 -20.12 -5.68 -24.29
N ALA A 608 -19.08 -4.84 -24.29
CA ALA A 608 -18.11 -4.69 -25.36
C ALA A 608 -17.00 -5.76 -25.35
N ARG A 609 -16.91 -6.58 -24.29
CA ARG A 609 -15.86 -7.60 -24.07
C ARG A 609 -14.45 -7.01 -24.10
N ILE A 610 -14.26 -5.85 -23.48
CA ILE A 610 -12.92 -5.26 -23.31
C ILE A 610 -12.15 -6.13 -22.31
N PRO A 611 -10.92 -6.59 -22.62
CA PRO A 611 -10.22 -7.61 -21.82
C PRO A 611 -9.84 -7.17 -20.40
N SER A 612 -9.58 -5.87 -20.21
CA SER A 612 -9.12 -5.29 -18.95
C SER A 612 -9.69 -3.89 -18.73
N TRP A 613 -9.75 -3.45 -17.47
CA TRP A 613 -10.24 -2.11 -17.15
C TRP A 613 -9.73 -1.61 -15.79
N ILE A 614 -9.88 -0.31 -15.55
CA ILE A 614 -9.42 0.39 -14.35
C ILE A 614 -10.52 1.35 -13.87
N TRP A 615 -10.82 1.36 -12.57
CA TRP A 615 -11.61 2.44 -11.97
C TRP A 615 -10.79 3.73 -11.95
N LEU A 616 -11.32 4.84 -12.46
CA LEU A 616 -10.66 6.14 -12.49
C LEU A 616 -11.53 7.20 -11.80
N ASN A 617 -10.93 7.98 -10.90
CA ASN A 617 -11.64 9.11 -10.27
C ASN A 617 -10.75 10.35 -10.19
N SER A 618 -11.35 11.52 -10.44
CA SER A 618 -10.67 12.82 -10.35
C SER A 618 -10.47 13.31 -8.91
N GLY A 619 -10.86 12.53 -7.91
CA GLY A 619 -10.63 12.79 -6.48
C GLY A 619 -10.31 11.48 -5.76
N SER A 620 -10.65 11.40 -4.48
CA SER A 620 -10.41 10.19 -3.66
C SER A 620 -11.27 9.00 -4.08
N VAL A 621 -10.80 7.76 -3.82
CA VAL A 621 -11.64 6.55 -3.96
C VAL A 621 -12.97 6.73 -3.21
N ILE A 622 -14.09 6.55 -3.93
CA ILE A 622 -15.45 6.70 -3.39
C ILE A 622 -15.79 5.50 -2.49
N ASP A 623 -16.51 5.76 -1.39
CA ASP A 623 -16.81 4.80 -0.34
C ASP A 623 -17.46 3.49 -0.86
N TYR A 624 -18.39 3.55 -1.83
CA TYR A 624 -19.00 2.33 -2.36
C TYR A 624 -17.98 1.49 -3.17
N VAL A 625 -17.10 2.12 -3.96
CA VAL A 625 -16.01 1.43 -4.68
C VAL A 625 -15.03 0.83 -3.68
N ALA A 626 -14.66 1.58 -2.64
CA ALA A 626 -13.82 1.09 -1.56
C ALA A 626 -14.42 -0.17 -0.92
N ASN A 627 -15.72 -0.18 -0.63
CA ASN A 627 -16.43 -1.35 -0.11
C ASN A 627 -16.40 -2.53 -1.09
N LEU A 628 -16.65 -2.29 -2.38
CA LEU A 628 -16.68 -3.30 -3.42
C LEU A 628 -15.34 -4.01 -3.61
N VAL A 629 -14.25 -3.26 -3.60
CA VAL A 629 -12.91 -3.79 -3.87
C VAL A 629 -12.20 -4.31 -2.61
N GLY A 630 -12.79 -4.12 -1.42
CA GLY A 630 -12.28 -4.66 -0.16
C GLY A 630 -11.42 -3.72 0.68
N ILE A 631 -11.46 -2.42 0.41
CA ILE A 631 -10.79 -1.40 1.23
C ILE A 631 -11.64 -1.18 2.49
N PRO A 632 -11.09 -1.36 3.71
CA PRO A 632 -11.86 -1.18 4.93
C PRO A 632 -12.12 0.30 5.19
N LEU A 633 -13.41 0.66 5.26
CA LEU A 633 -13.86 1.99 5.68
C LEU A 633 -14.01 2.00 7.19
N ILE A 634 -12.99 2.50 7.91
CA ILE A 634 -12.97 2.47 9.37
C ILE A 634 -13.59 3.78 9.92
N PRO A 635 -14.84 3.75 10.43
CA PRO A 635 -15.59 4.96 10.76
C PRO A 635 -15.06 5.71 11.99
N SER A 636 -14.14 5.13 12.75
CA SER A 636 -13.56 5.78 13.92
C SER A 636 -12.54 6.86 13.57
N TYR A 637 -11.97 6.85 12.35
CA TYR A 637 -10.98 7.84 11.91
C TYR A 637 -11.00 8.16 10.40
N VAL A 638 -11.77 7.42 9.58
CA VAL A 638 -11.95 7.73 8.16
C VAL A 638 -13.35 8.31 7.92
N PRO A 639 -13.50 9.64 7.78
CA PRO A 639 -14.80 10.25 7.51
C PRO A 639 -15.28 9.97 6.08
N PRO A 640 -16.61 9.89 5.84
CA PRO A 640 -17.17 9.82 4.49
C PRO A 640 -16.82 11.07 3.67
N ILE A 641 -16.82 10.95 2.34
CA ILE A 641 -16.37 12.02 1.44
C ILE A 641 -17.06 13.39 1.65
N MET A 642 -18.33 13.39 2.08
CA MET A 642 -19.12 14.62 2.31
C MET A 642 -19.03 15.18 3.73
N MET A 643 -18.28 14.54 4.63
CA MET A 643 -18.20 14.94 6.03
C MET A 643 -17.05 15.92 6.24
N SER A 644 -17.37 17.06 6.88
CA SER A 644 -16.38 18.06 7.30
C SER A 644 -15.60 17.58 8.53
N ALA A 645 -14.67 16.66 8.32
CA ALA A 645 -13.77 16.18 9.36
C ALA A 645 -12.42 15.76 8.77
N ALA A 646 -11.35 16.01 9.54
CA ALA A 646 -9.99 15.56 9.30
C ALA A 646 -9.29 15.41 10.65
N GLY A 647 -8.27 14.55 10.74
CA GLY A 647 -7.57 14.27 12.00
C GLY A 647 -8.43 13.50 13.02
N GLU A 648 -8.24 13.81 14.30
CA GLU A 648 -8.92 13.11 15.39
C GLU A 648 -10.41 13.48 15.49
N MET A 649 -11.28 12.48 15.32
CA MET A 649 -12.73 12.66 15.43
C MET A 649 -13.25 12.44 16.85
N ASN A 650 -14.10 13.35 17.33
CA ASN A 650 -14.82 13.17 18.59
C ASN A 650 -15.90 12.07 18.49
N PHE A 651 -16.51 11.68 19.62
CA PHE A 651 -17.54 10.63 19.64
C PHE A 651 -18.70 10.88 18.66
N LEU A 652 -19.25 12.10 18.63
CA LEU A 652 -20.37 12.43 17.75
C LEU A 652 -19.98 12.35 16.27
N GLN A 653 -18.78 12.82 15.91
CA GLN A 653 -18.24 12.70 14.55
C GLN A 653 -18.07 11.23 14.16
N ARG A 654 -17.50 10.39 15.03
CA ARG A 654 -17.36 8.94 14.78
C ARG A 654 -18.72 8.26 14.59
N THR A 655 -19.72 8.63 15.38
CA THR A 655 -21.10 8.11 15.22
C THR A 655 -21.71 8.53 13.87
N LYS A 656 -21.56 9.80 13.48
CA LYS A 656 -22.00 10.29 12.15
C LYS A 656 -21.28 9.57 11.02
N SER A 657 -19.97 9.34 11.16
CA SER A 657 -19.15 8.61 10.20
C SER A 657 -19.64 7.17 10.02
N LEU A 658 -19.93 6.46 11.12
CA LEU A 658 -20.47 5.10 11.09
C LEU A 658 -21.81 5.04 10.33
N ILE A 659 -22.73 5.93 10.68
CA ILE A 659 -24.05 6.00 10.02
C ILE A 659 -23.89 6.37 8.55
N GLY A 660 -23.04 7.36 8.24
CA GLY A 660 -22.81 7.84 6.88
C GLY A 660 -22.29 6.76 5.94
N HIS A 661 -21.27 6.00 6.35
CA HIS A 661 -20.73 4.87 5.56
C HIS A 661 -21.78 3.78 5.32
N GLY A 662 -22.56 3.43 6.35
CA GLY A 662 -23.61 2.42 6.25
C GLY A 662 -24.75 2.83 5.31
N LEU A 663 -25.25 4.05 5.46
CA LEU A 663 -26.30 4.61 4.61
C LEU A 663 -25.85 4.74 3.16
N MET A 664 -24.64 5.26 2.93
CA MET A 664 -24.10 5.42 1.58
C MET A 664 -24.05 4.07 0.84
N LYS A 665 -23.58 3.01 1.50
CA LYS A 665 -23.55 1.65 0.91
C LYS A 665 -24.93 1.17 0.48
N ILE A 666 -25.95 1.36 1.33
CA ILE A 666 -27.32 0.90 1.05
C ILE A 666 -27.95 1.73 -0.07
N PHE A 667 -27.88 3.06 0.03
CA PHE A 667 -28.46 3.97 -0.94
C PHE A 667 -27.85 3.77 -2.32
N TRP A 668 -26.52 3.69 -2.40
CA TRP A 668 -25.85 3.58 -3.69
C TRP A 668 -26.19 2.25 -4.40
N LYS A 669 -26.21 1.13 -3.66
CA LYS A 669 -26.65 -0.15 -4.23
C LYS A 669 -28.10 -0.10 -4.72
N ARG A 670 -29.03 0.33 -3.86
CA ARG A 670 -30.47 0.23 -4.13
C ARG A 670 -30.99 1.27 -5.12
N LEU A 671 -30.43 2.47 -5.10
CA LEU A 671 -30.95 3.60 -5.87
C LEU A 671 -30.16 3.87 -7.16
N ILE A 672 -28.96 3.31 -7.32
CA ILE A 672 -28.12 3.49 -8.52
C ILE A 672 -27.85 2.15 -9.18
N ALA A 673 -27.08 1.27 -8.52
CA ALA A 673 -26.56 0.07 -9.17
C ALA A 673 -27.61 -0.99 -9.55
N ASP A 674 -28.60 -1.22 -8.68
CA ASP A 674 -29.70 -2.16 -8.95
C ASP A 674 -30.55 -1.68 -10.15
N PRO A 675 -31.01 -0.42 -10.22
CA PRO A 675 -31.65 0.14 -11.41
C PRO A 675 -30.79 0.09 -12.68
N GLU A 676 -29.50 0.41 -12.61
CA GLU A 676 -28.61 0.33 -13.78
C GLU A 676 -28.47 -1.10 -14.29
N THR A 677 -28.39 -2.09 -13.39
CA THR A 677 -28.38 -3.50 -13.77
C THR A 677 -29.63 -3.84 -14.58
N GLU A 678 -30.79 -3.32 -14.19
CA GLU A 678 -32.04 -3.56 -14.92
C GLU A 678 -32.07 -2.88 -16.29
N LEU A 679 -31.46 -1.69 -16.43
CA LEU A 679 -31.26 -1.05 -17.73
C LEU A 679 -30.46 -1.94 -18.68
N PHE A 680 -29.36 -2.54 -18.21
CA PHE A 680 -28.57 -3.46 -19.02
C PHE A 680 -29.33 -4.74 -19.37
N ARG A 681 -30.16 -5.25 -18.45
CA ARG A 681 -31.01 -6.41 -18.72
C ARG A 681 -32.07 -6.13 -19.78
N THR A 682 -32.62 -4.92 -19.75
CA THR A 682 -33.64 -4.47 -20.70
C THR A 682 -33.06 -4.20 -22.09
N HIS A 683 -31.93 -3.47 -22.16
CA HIS A 683 -31.43 -2.93 -23.42
C HIS A 683 -30.28 -3.72 -24.06
N VAL A 684 -29.58 -4.59 -23.30
CA VAL A 684 -28.44 -5.37 -23.80
C VAL A 684 -28.75 -6.86 -23.85
N SER A 685 -29.15 -7.48 -22.73
CA SER A 685 -29.52 -8.89 -22.68
C SER A 685 -30.23 -9.24 -21.37
N PRO A 686 -31.37 -9.98 -21.37
CA PRO A 686 -32.08 -10.34 -20.15
C PRO A 686 -31.23 -11.04 -19.08
N ASP A 687 -30.21 -11.79 -19.50
CA ASP A 687 -29.29 -12.54 -18.61
C ASP A 687 -28.04 -11.71 -18.22
N PHE A 688 -28.07 -10.39 -18.39
CA PHE A 688 -26.92 -9.55 -18.06
C PHE A 688 -26.55 -9.70 -16.56
N PRO A 689 -25.26 -9.92 -16.24
CA PRO A 689 -24.82 -10.10 -14.86
C PRO A 689 -25.04 -8.86 -14.02
N ASN A 690 -25.08 -9.03 -12.70
CA ASN A 690 -25.20 -7.90 -11.79
C ASN A 690 -23.98 -6.97 -11.91
N LEU A 691 -24.21 -5.68 -12.10
CA LEU A 691 -23.13 -4.72 -12.35
C LEU A 691 -22.19 -4.55 -11.14
N MET A 692 -22.68 -4.72 -9.91
CA MET A 692 -21.83 -4.67 -8.72
C MET A 692 -20.88 -5.87 -8.63
N GLU A 693 -21.31 -7.04 -9.08
CA GLU A 693 -20.45 -8.24 -9.14
C GLU A 693 -19.35 -8.09 -10.20
N LEU A 694 -19.66 -7.42 -11.33
CA LEU A 694 -18.65 -7.04 -12.32
C LEU A 694 -17.67 -5.99 -11.77
N ALA A 695 -18.21 -4.95 -11.12
CA ALA A 695 -17.46 -3.86 -10.53
C ALA A 695 -16.45 -4.31 -9.46
N ALA A 696 -16.79 -5.34 -8.69
CA ALA A 696 -15.92 -5.92 -7.66
C ALA A 696 -14.67 -6.62 -8.23
N LYS A 697 -14.72 -7.09 -9.48
CA LYS A 697 -13.64 -7.81 -10.18
C LYS A 697 -12.64 -6.87 -10.87
N CYS A 698 -12.58 -5.59 -10.47
CA CYS A 698 -11.67 -4.64 -11.10
C CYS A 698 -10.21 -5.06 -10.87
N PRO A 699 -9.37 -5.04 -11.92
CA PRO A 699 -7.93 -5.21 -11.79
C PRO A 699 -7.29 -4.17 -10.87
N LEU A 700 -7.52 -2.87 -11.14
CA LEU A 700 -6.92 -1.75 -10.41
C LEU A 700 -7.91 -0.59 -10.21
N VAL A 701 -7.61 0.22 -9.20
CA VAL A 701 -8.30 1.46 -8.86
C VAL A 701 -7.30 2.62 -8.92
N MET A 702 -7.56 3.63 -9.74
CA MET A 702 -6.77 4.85 -9.86
C MET A 702 -7.54 6.05 -9.33
N ALA A 703 -6.95 6.75 -8.37
CA ALA A 703 -7.54 7.93 -7.75
C ALA A 703 -6.58 9.12 -7.83
N ASN A 704 -7.11 10.31 -8.07
CA ASN A 704 -6.36 11.57 -8.08
C ASN A 704 -5.99 12.03 -6.67
N THR A 705 -5.49 11.14 -5.82
CA THR A 705 -5.08 11.41 -4.43
C THR A 705 -3.58 11.26 -4.26
N ASN A 706 -3.04 11.82 -3.19
CA ASN A 706 -1.68 11.56 -2.75
C ASN A 706 -1.68 11.34 -1.24
N GLU A 707 -0.92 10.36 -0.79
CA GLU A 707 -0.87 9.89 0.59
C GLU A 707 -0.23 10.90 1.55
N LEU A 708 0.45 11.92 1.02
CA LEU A 708 1.11 12.96 1.82
C LEU A 708 0.16 14.04 2.37
N TYR A 709 -1.01 14.23 1.75
CA TYR A 709 -1.99 15.25 2.17
C TYR A 709 -3.43 14.73 2.33
N GLU A 710 -3.69 13.49 1.93
CA GLU A 710 -4.99 12.84 2.16
C GLU A 710 -5.02 12.26 3.59
N ALA A 711 -6.23 12.08 4.14
CA ALA A 711 -6.38 11.43 5.44
C ALA A 711 -5.71 10.04 5.42
N ALA A 712 -4.86 9.78 6.42
CA ALA A 712 -4.25 8.47 6.59
C ALA A 712 -5.35 7.40 6.74
N ARG A 713 -5.43 6.50 5.77
CA ARG A 713 -6.44 5.44 5.72
C ARG A 713 -5.83 4.14 5.20
N PRO A 714 -6.43 3.00 5.55
CA PRO A 714 -6.06 1.74 4.92
C PRO A 714 -6.28 1.79 3.41
N THR A 715 -5.40 1.10 2.68
CA THR A 715 -5.48 0.93 1.23
C THR A 715 -5.15 -0.51 0.85
N LEU A 716 -5.35 -0.87 -0.42
CA LEU A 716 -4.93 -2.15 -1.00
C LEU A 716 -3.86 -1.92 -2.07
N ALA A 717 -3.07 -2.94 -2.37
CA ALA A 717 -2.06 -2.91 -3.43
C ALA A 717 -2.62 -2.59 -4.83
N LYS A 718 -3.91 -2.89 -5.07
CA LYS A 718 -4.59 -2.54 -6.33
C LYS A 718 -4.99 -1.07 -6.46
N VAL A 719 -4.78 -0.25 -5.42
CA VAL A 719 -5.06 1.19 -5.44
C VAL A 719 -3.79 1.93 -5.83
N VAL A 720 -3.86 2.65 -6.95
CA VAL A 720 -2.76 3.45 -7.49
C VAL A 720 -3.14 4.93 -7.38
N ASN A 721 -2.44 5.64 -6.50
CA ASN A 721 -2.66 7.07 -6.29
C ASN A 721 -1.87 7.89 -7.32
N ILE A 722 -2.60 8.61 -8.18
CA ILE A 722 -2.06 9.41 -9.30
C ILE A 722 -2.31 10.91 -9.10
N GLY A 723 -2.46 11.36 -7.85
CA GLY A 723 -2.61 12.77 -7.49
C GLY A 723 -1.44 13.63 -7.95
N GLY A 724 -1.74 14.79 -8.54
CA GLY A 724 -0.77 15.73 -9.10
C GLY A 724 -0.46 15.52 -10.59
N ILE A 725 -1.18 14.65 -11.29
CA ILE A 725 -0.96 14.44 -12.73
C ILE A 725 -1.19 15.75 -13.52
N GLY A 726 -0.22 16.11 -14.37
CA GLY A 726 -0.20 17.34 -15.16
C GLY A 726 -0.21 18.63 -14.31
N MET A 727 0.34 18.57 -13.10
CA MET A 727 0.53 19.71 -12.18
C MET A 727 2.01 19.96 -11.84
N GLU A 728 2.95 19.42 -12.63
CA GLU A 728 4.37 19.59 -12.40
C GLU A 728 4.86 20.99 -12.82
N VAL A 729 6.04 21.41 -12.35
CA VAL A 729 6.63 22.72 -12.71
C VAL A 729 6.80 22.87 -14.22
N LYS A 730 7.17 21.77 -14.91
CA LYS A 730 7.33 21.73 -16.38
C LYS A 730 6.03 22.02 -17.14
N ASP A 731 4.88 21.89 -16.49
CA ASP A 731 3.57 22.08 -17.09
C ASP A 731 3.13 23.56 -17.03
N SER A 732 3.89 24.43 -16.35
CA SER A 732 3.55 25.85 -16.22
C SER A 732 3.87 26.64 -17.49
N LYS A 733 2.94 27.54 -17.86
CA LYS A 733 3.01 28.41 -19.03
C LYS A 733 3.26 29.87 -18.61
N PRO A 734 3.86 30.69 -19.49
CA PRO A 734 4.00 32.13 -19.24
C PRO A 734 2.65 32.81 -19.01
N ILE A 735 2.59 33.67 -17.99
CA ILE A 735 1.38 34.45 -17.68
C ILE A 735 1.16 35.50 -18.78
N PRO A 736 -0.07 35.66 -19.31
CA PRO A 736 -0.37 36.69 -20.29
C PRO A 736 0.02 38.10 -19.82
N GLU A 737 0.58 38.91 -20.72
CA GLU A 737 1.16 40.22 -20.37
C GLU A 737 0.17 41.16 -19.67
N HIS A 738 -1.11 41.16 -20.07
CA HIS A 738 -2.14 41.97 -19.44
C HIS A 738 -2.37 41.60 -17.97
N ILE A 739 -2.27 40.31 -17.62
CA ILE A 739 -2.40 39.82 -16.24
C ILE A 739 -1.11 40.12 -15.46
N ALA A 740 0.06 39.96 -16.11
CA ALA A 740 1.33 40.29 -15.49
C ALA A 740 1.41 41.77 -15.07
N LYS A 741 0.88 42.70 -15.88
CA LYS A 741 0.77 44.13 -15.53
C LYS A 741 -0.05 44.36 -14.27
N ILE A 742 -1.20 43.70 -14.15
CA ILE A 742 -2.06 43.76 -12.96
C ILE A 742 -1.30 43.26 -11.72
N ILE A 743 -0.70 42.08 -11.81
CA ILE A 743 0.05 41.48 -10.70
C ILE A 743 1.22 42.37 -10.27
N ASN A 744 1.91 42.98 -11.22
CA ASN A 744 3.07 43.81 -10.94
C ASN A 744 2.71 45.14 -10.25
N ALA A 745 1.47 45.63 -10.40
CA ALA A 745 0.99 46.87 -9.80
C ALA A 745 0.75 46.80 -8.28
N GLY A 746 0.72 45.62 -7.66
CA GLY A 746 0.60 45.46 -6.21
C GLY A 746 1.73 44.63 -5.59
N ASP A 747 1.72 44.54 -4.27
CA ASP A 747 2.74 43.79 -3.50
C ASP A 747 2.38 42.32 -3.35
N VAL A 748 1.08 42.06 -3.23
CA VAL A 748 0.51 40.73 -3.01
C VAL A 748 -0.59 40.51 -4.04
N THR A 749 -0.64 39.30 -4.58
CA THR A 749 -1.74 38.81 -5.40
C THR A 749 -2.55 37.78 -4.60
N VAL A 750 -3.86 37.97 -4.59
CA VAL A 750 -4.83 37.02 -4.04
C VAL A 750 -5.64 36.48 -5.21
N LEU A 751 -5.61 35.16 -5.39
CA LEU A 751 -6.43 34.48 -6.37
C LEU A 751 -7.78 34.12 -5.75
N PHE A 752 -8.89 34.28 -6.47
CA PHE A 752 -10.22 33.90 -5.98
C PHE A 752 -10.99 33.11 -7.04
N SER A 753 -11.34 31.85 -6.74
CA SER A 753 -12.17 31.02 -7.62
C SER A 753 -13.06 30.01 -6.87
N PHE A 754 -14.33 29.91 -7.24
CA PHE A 754 -15.28 28.88 -6.79
C PHE A 754 -15.41 27.67 -7.73
N GLY A 755 -14.44 27.49 -8.63
CA GLY A 755 -14.41 26.34 -9.54
C GLY A 755 -15.39 26.48 -10.71
N SER A 756 -15.59 25.39 -11.45
CA SER A 756 -16.38 25.39 -12.70
C SER A 756 -17.87 25.10 -12.51
N VAL A 757 -18.26 24.54 -11.36
CA VAL A 757 -19.65 24.13 -11.10
C VAL A 757 -20.45 25.27 -10.46
N PHE A 758 -19.82 26.03 -9.56
CA PHE A 758 -20.45 27.13 -8.82
C PHE A 758 -19.98 28.47 -9.37
N ALA A 759 -20.77 29.04 -10.27
CA ALA A 759 -20.49 30.35 -10.84
C ALA A 759 -20.51 31.43 -9.75
N ALA A 760 -19.45 32.23 -9.67
CA ALA A 760 -19.28 33.23 -8.61
C ALA A 760 -20.37 34.30 -8.66
N TYR A 761 -20.91 34.62 -9.83
CA TYR A 761 -21.99 35.60 -9.98
C TYR A 761 -23.29 35.19 -9.30
N ARG A 762 -23.47 33.91 -8.92
CA ARG A 762 -24.67 33.43 -8.22
C ARG A 762 -24.60 33.55 -6.70
N MET A 763 -23.50 34.06 -6.14
CA MET A 763 -23.47 34.33 -4.70
C MET A 763 -24.53 35.37 -4.30
N PRO A 764 -25.06 35.30 -3.06
CA PRO A 764 -25.90 36.37 -2.52
C PRO A 764 -25.20 37.73 -2.60
N ILE A 765 -25.96 38.79 -2.87
CA ILE A 765 -25.42 40.14 -3.07
C ILE A 765 -24.71 40.66 -1.80
N GLU A 766 -25.17 40.25 -0.63
CA GLU A 766 -24.58 40.56 0.67
C GLU A 766 -23.17 39.97 0.79
N VAL A 767 -22.99 38.73 0.33
CA VAL A 767 -21.70 38.04 0.29
C VAL A 767 -20.75 38.71 -0.71
N LYS A 768 -21.24 39.07 -1.91
CA LYS A 768 -20.47 39.82 -2.91
C LYS A 768 -19.99 41.17 -2.33
N LYS A 769 -20.88 41.92 -1.69
CA LYS A 769 -20.57 43.21 -1.04
C LYS A 769 -19.54 43.04 0.07
N ALA A 770 -19.65 41.98 0.88
CA ALA A 770 -18.67 41.70 1.93
C ALA A 770 -17.26 41.53 1.35
N PHE A 771 -17.08 40.74 0.29
CA PHE A 771 -15.78 40.58 -0.38
C PHE A 771 -15.26 41.89 -0.96
N LEU A 772 -16.08 42.63 -1.71
CA LEU A 772 -15.66 43.88 -2.32
C LEU A 772 -15.24 44.92 -1.28
N GLU A 773 -15.96 45.01 -0.16
CA GLU A 773 -15.62 45.91 0.93
C GLU A 773 -14.35 45.45 1.67
N THR A 774 -14.16 44.15 1.88
CA THR A 774 -12.89 43.61 2.39
C THR A 774 -11.74 43.96 1.45
N PHE A 775 -11.88 43.72 0.14
CA PHE A 775 -10.80 43.97 -0.84
C PHE A 775 -10.41 45.44 -0.91
N ARG A 776 -11.37 46.37 -0.71
CA ARG A 776 -11.11 47.81 -0.60
C ARG A 776 -10.22 48.17 0.58
N ARG A 777 -10.27 47.40 1.69
CA ARG A 777 -9.40 47.59 2.87
C ARG A 777 -7.94 47.18 2.64
N PHE A 778 -7.64 46.46 1.55
CA PHE A 778 -6.28 46.03 1.18
C PHE A 778 -5.81 46.65 -0.15
N PRO A 779 -5.63 47.98 -0.25
CA PRO A 779 -5.33 48.66 -1.51
C PRO A 779 -3.97 48.26 -2.12
N ARG A 780 -3.07 47.68 -1.33
CA ARG A 780 -1.76 47.16 -1.78
C ARG A 780 -1.85 45.78 -2.44
N TYR A 781 -2.99 45.09 -2.32
CA TYR A 781 -3.19 43.73 -2.81
C TYR A 781 -4.01 43.74 -4.10
N GLN A 782 -3.67 42.88 -5.05
CA GLN A 782 -4.40 42.69 -6.29
C GLN A 782 -5.23 41.41 -6.20
N PHE A 783 -6.55 41.55 -6.35
CA PHE A 783 -7.50 40.44 -6.29
C PHE A 783 -7.89 40.03 -7.71
N LEU A 784 -7.44 38.84 -8.13
CA LEU A 784 -7.80 38.25 -9.42
C LEU A 784 -8.95 37.28 -9.18
N TRP A 785 -10.14 37.66 -9.62
CA TRP A 785 -11.37 36.93 -9.30
C TRP A 785 -11.95 36.28 -10.55
N ARG A 786 -12.06 34.94 -10.54
CA ARG A 786 -12.85 34.23 -11.53
C ARG A 786 -14.34 34.54 -11.32
N TYR A 787 -14.93 35.21 -12.29
CA TYR A 787 -16.29 35.71 -12.23
C TYR A 787 -16.89 35.78 -13.65
N GLU A 788 -18.04 35.14 -13.86
CA GLU A 788 -18.54 34.82 -15.20
C GLU A 788 -19.42 35.90 -15.84
N LYS A 789 -19.82 36.94 -15.09
CA LYS A 789 -20.71 38.03 -15.53
C LYS A 789 -20.20 39.43 -15.18
N ASP A 790 -20.75 40.46 -15.80
CA ASP A 790 -20.37 41.86 -15.57
C ASP A 790 -21.30 42.59 -14.56
N ASP A 791 -22.11 41.87 -13.77
CA ASP A 791 -23.19 42.43 -12.93
C ASP A 791 -22.72 43.25 -11.72
N ILE A 792 -21.43 43.20 -11.38
CA ILE A 792 -20.83 43.98 -10.28
C ILE A 792 -19.77 44.98 -10.75
N LYS A 793 -19.62 45.20 -12.06
CA LYS A 793 -18.54 45.99 -12.64
C LYS A 793 -18.45 47.41 -12.08
N ASP A 794 -19.61 48.02 -11.80
CA ASP A 794 -19.70 49.39 -11.26
C ASP A 794 -19.39 49.47 -9.74
N MET A 795 -19.27 48.33 -9.06
CA MET A 795 -18.99 48.25 -7.62
C MET A 795 -17.52 47.91 -7.31
N LEU A 796 -16.71 47.64 -8.33
CA LEU A 796 -15.35 47.12 -8.18
C LEU A 796 -14.40 48.17 -7.58
N PRO A 797 -13.69 47.83 -6.49
CA PRO A 797 -12.50 48.57 -6.08
C PRO A 797 -11.41 48.54 -7.17
N PRO A 798 -10.51 49.55 -7.26
CA PRO A 798 -9.45 49.61 -8.28
C PRO A 798 -8.48 48.41 -8.29
N ASN A 799 -8.43 47.66 -7.19
CA ASN A 799 -7.54 46.53 -6.98
C ASN A 799 -8.22 45.16 -7.19
N VAL A 800 -9.45 45.13 -7.72
CA VAL A 800 -10.22 43.91 -8.02
C VAL A 800 -10.41 43.76 -9.52
N HIS A 801 -10.02 42.61 -10.05
CA HIS A 801 -10.00 42.33 -11.49
C HIS A 801 -10.78 41.06 -11.78
N LEU A 802 -11.82 41.15 -12.61
CA LEU A 802 -12.69 40.03 -12.95
C LEU A 802 -12.23 39.31 -14.22
N PHE A 803 -12.31 37.98 -14.21
CA PHE A 803 -11.96 37.13 -15.34
C PHE A 803 -12.97 36.01 -15.51
N LYS A 804 -13.43 35.75 -16.73
CA LYS A 804 -14.29 34.57 -17.00
C LYS A 804 -13.52 33.26 -16.81
N TRP A 805 -12.25 33.26 -17.22
CA TRP A 805 -11.32 32.14 -17.06
C TRP A 805 -9.95 32.64 -16.62
N LEU A 806 -9.31 31.92 -15.69
CA LEU A 806 -7.98 32.24 -15.17
C LEU A 806 -7.01 31.10 -15.48
N PRO A 807 -5.76 31.39 -15.89
CA PRO A 807 -4.68 30.40 -15.91
C PRO A 807 -4.24 30.10 -14.45
N GLN A 808 -5.15 29.50 -13.67
CA GLN A 808 -5.05 29.33 -12.21
C GLN A 808 -3.73 28.67 -11.80
N SER A 809 -3.36 27.56 -12.45
CA SER A 809 -2.11 26.84 -12.14
C SER A 809 -0.86 27.71 -12.32
N ASP A 810 -0.82 28.54 -13.36
CA ASP A 810 0.32 29.44 -13.63
C ASP A 810 0.35 30.62 -12.66
N LEU A 811 -0.83 31.15 -12.33
CA LEU A 811 -0.97 32.25 -11.37
C LEU A 811 -0.57 31.84 -9.96
N LEU A 812 -0.93 30.63 -9.53
CA LEU A 812 -0.54 30.11 -8.21
C LEU A 812 0.98 29.98 -8.07
N ARG A 813 1.70 29.68 -9.14
CA ARG A 813 3.18 29.62 -9.12
C ARG A 813 3.86 30.98 -9.20
N HIS A 814 3.12 32.06 -9.46
CA HIS A 814 3.71 33.38 -9.53
C HIS A 814 4.23 33.83 -8.15
N PRO A 815 5.45 34.39 -8.04
CA PRO A 815 6.04 34.76 -6.74
C PRO A 815 5.22 35.75 -5.91
N LYS A 816 4.40 36.61 -6.55
CA LYS A 816 3.51 37.57 -5.87
C LYS A 816 2.19 36.95 -5.39
N THR A 817 1.81 35.77 -5.87
CA THR A 817 0.60 35.09 -5.39
C THR A 817 0.86 34.50 -4.00
N LYS A 818 0.14 34.99 -2.99
CA LYS A 818 0.35 34.59 -1.59
C LYS A 818 -0.80 33.82 -0.99
N VAL A 819 -2.01 33.96 -1.54
CA VAL A 819 -3.22 33.32 -1.00
C VAL A 819 -4.13 32.92 -2.14
N PHE A 820 -4.79 31.77 -1.97
CA PHE A 820 -5.87 31.34 -2.83
C PHE A 820 -7.18 31.21 -2.05
N ILE A 821 -8.15 32.07 -2.34
CA ILE A 821 -9.53 31.94 -1.88
C ILE A 821 -10.24 30.94 -2.80
N THR A 822 -10.72 29.84 -2.25
CA THR A 822 -11.29 28.73 -3.02
C THR A 822 -12.50 28.12 -2.34
N HIS A 823 -13.39 27.52 -3.13
CA HIS A 823 -14.44 26.64 -2.61
C HIS A 823 -13.92 25.32 -2.01
N GLY A 824 -12.62 25.00 -2.14
CA GLY A 824 -12.03 23.76 -1.62
C GLY A 824 -12.18 22.55 -2.56
N GLY A 825 -12.40 22.77 -3.85
CA GLY A 825 -12.43 21.67 -4.83
C GLY A 825 -11.10 20.91 -4.90
N PHE A 826 -11.17 19.60 -5.16
CA PHE A 826 -10.03 18.69 -5.06
C PHE A 826 -8.80 19.14 -5.89
N ASN A 827 -9.01 19.51 -7.16
CA ASN A 827 -7.91 19.99 -8.03
C ASN A 827 -7.33 21.33 -7.55
N SER A 828 -8.18 22.24 -7.06
CA SER A 828 -7.75 23.54 -6.54
C SER A 828 -6.82 23.39 -5.32
N ILE A 829 -7.14 22.46 -4.40
CA ILE A 829 -6.30 22.18 -3.25
C ILE A 829 -4.95 21.58 -3.68
N GLN A 830 -4.95 20.64 -4.63
CA GLN A 830 -3.70 20.09 -5.17
C GLN A 830 -2.83 21.15 -5.84
N GLU A 831 -3.41 22.02 -6.67
CA GLU A 831 -2.67 23.10 -7.33
C GLU A 831 -2.08 24.09 -6.32
N ALA A 832 -2.78 24.36 -5.21
CA ALA A 832 -2.28 25.17 -4.11
C ALA A 832 -1.09 24.51 -3.39
N ILE A 833 -1.19 23.20 -3.11
CA ILE A 833 -0.11 22.41 -2.51
C ILE A 833 1.12 22.40 -3.42
N HIS A 834 0.95 22.06 -4.71
CA HIS A 834 2.06 22.04 -5.67
C HIS A 834 2.71 23.40 -5.88
N SER A 835 1.96 24.49 -5.70
CA SER A 835 2.48 25.86 -5.83
C SER A 835 3.03 26.45 -4.52
N GLY A 836 2.87 25.75 -3.39
CA GLY A 836 3.28 26.27 -2.08
C GLY A 836 2.48 27.51 -1.65
N VAL A 837 1.19 27.58 -2.01
CA VAL A 837 0.29 28.70 -1.72
C VAL A 837 -0.78 28.27 -0.71
N PRO A 838 -0.90 28.94 0.46
CA PRO A 838 -1.95 28.64 1.44
C PRO A 838 -3.34 29.07 0.96
N VAL A 839 -4.38 28.47 1.56
CA VAL A 839 -5.77 28.60 1.07
C VAL A 839 -6.73 29.17 2.11
N ILE A 840 -7.66 30.02 1.66
CA ILE A 840 -8.89 30.32 2.42
C ILE A 840 -10.01 29.55 1.74
N SER A 841 -10.56 28.54 2.43
CA SER A 841 -11.57 27.65 1.88
C SER A 841 -12.98 28.08 2.29
N ILE A 842 -13.92 28.07 1.35
CA ILE A 842 -15.34 28.36 1.56
C ILE A 842 -16.17 27.20 0.99
N PRO A 843 -16.31 26.09 1.74
CA PRO A 843 -16.94 24.88 1.24
C PRO A 843 -18.41 25.09 0.92
N LEU A 844 -18.85 24.58 -0.23
CA LEU A 844 -20.23 24.65 -0.68
C LEU A 844 -20.94 23.30 -0.51
N VAL A 845 -20.47 22.25 -1.22
CA VAL A 845 -21.05 20.89 -1.20
C VAL A 845 -20.03 19.81 -1.63
N GLY A 846 -20.43 18.54 -1.54
CA GLY A 846 -19.66 17.43 -2.08
C GLY A 846 -18.43 17.12 -1.22
N ASP A 847 -17.28 16.95 -1.86
CA ASP A 847 -15.98 16.68 -1.24
C ASP A 847 -15.34 17.92 -0.57
N GLN A 848 -15.81 19.12 -0.93
CA GLN A 848 -15.21 20.38 -0.50
C GLN A 848 -15.06 20.55 1.02
N PRO A 849 -16.05 20.19 1.87
CA PRO A 849 -15.90 20.35 3.32
C PRO A 849 -14.79 19.45 3.89
N LYS A 850 -14.64 18.24 3.36
CA LYS A 850 -13.56 17.33 3.74
C LYS A 850 -12.20 17.90 3.32
N ASN A 851 -12.08 18.38 2.09
CA ASN A 851 -10.84 18.95 1.57
C ASN A 851 -10.40 20.20 2.35
N ALA A 852 -11.35 21.06 2.74
CA ALA A 852 -11.08 22.23 3.56
C ALA A 852 -10.61 21.85 4.97
N ALA A 853 -11.26 20.86 5.59
CA ALA A 853 -10.82 20.31 6.88
C ALA A 853 -9.40 19.71 6.80
N LEU A 854 -9.06 19.05 5.68
CA LEU A 854 -7.71 18.55 5.44
C LEU A 854 -6.68 19.69 5.31
N ALA A 855 -7.01 20.77 4.61
CA ALA A 855 -6.13 21.93 4.51
C ALA A 855 -5.85 22.57 5.87
N GLU A 856 -6.86 22.67 6.73
CA GLU A 856 -6.71 23.13 8.12
C GLU A 856 -5.88 22.15 8.97
N HIS A 857 -6.15 20.85 8.85
CA HIS A 857 -5.41 19.80 9.58
C HIS A 857 -3.91 19.82 9.25
N HIS A 858 -3.56 20.00 7.98
CA HIS A 858 -2.18 20.16 7.54
C HIS A 858 -1.61 21.56 7.82
N GLY A 859 -2.41 22.47 8.37
CA GLY A 859 -1.98 23.78 8.84
C GLY A 859 -1.76 24.82 7.75
N PHE A 860 -2.26 24.61 6.52
CA PHE A 860 -2.11 25.58 5.42
C PHE A 860 -3.42 26.23 4.95
N GLY A 861 -4.54 25.87 5.57
CA GLY A 861 -5.86 26.38 5.26
C GLY A 861 -6.49 27.16 6.41
N ILE A 862 -7.40 28.08 6.06
CA ILE A 862 -8.43 28.62 6.96
C ILE A 862 -9.80 28.36 6.32
N THR A 863 -10.72 27.74 7.03
CA THR A 863 -12.09 27.50 6.54
C THR A 863 -13.04 28.59 7.02
N LEU A 864 -13.72 29.26 6.10
CA LEU A 864 -14.85 30.14 6.39
C LEU A 864 -16.15 29.45 6.00
N ARG A 865 -17.10 29.40 6.94
CA ARG A 865 -18.43 28.86 6.64
C ARG A 865 -19.23 29.89 5.85
N LYS A 866 -19.98 29.44 4.85
CA LYS A 866 -20.80 30.31 3.99
C LYS A 866 -21.76 31.24 4.75
N GLY A 867 -22.30 30.80 5.89
CA GLY A 867 -23.17 31.61 6.75
C GLY A 867 -22.46 32.62 7.66
N GLU A 868 -21.12 32.59 7.69
CA GLU A 868 -20.27 33.40 8.58
C GLU A 868 -19.42 34.41 7.77
N ILE A 869 -19.69 34.55 6.47
CA ILE A 869 -18.96 35.49 5.60
C ILE A 869 -19.41 36.93 5.92
N SER A 870 -18.50 37.72 6.45
CA SER A 870 -18.64 39.15 6.70
C SER A 870 -17.35 39.86 6.32
N VAL A 871 -17.39 41.21 6.28
CA VAL A 871 -16.19 41.99 5.98
C VAL A 871 -15.09 41.68 7.00
N GLU A 872 -15.45 41.54 8.27
CA GLU A 872 -14.55 41.26 9.39
C GLU A 872 -13.98 39.84 9.33
N SER A 873 -14.80 38.83 9.03
CA SER A 873 -14.31 37.44 8.98
C SER A 873 -13.34 37.21 7.82
N VAL A 874 -13.62 37.78 6.64
CA VAL A 874 -12.71 37.70 5.48
C VAL A 874 -11.45 38.54 5.71
N SER A 875 -11.56 39.74 6.27
CA SER A 875 -10.38 40.58 6.57
C SER A 875 -9.43 39.88 7.54
N ARG A 876 -9.98 39.32 8.63
CA ARG A 876 -9.20 38.59 9.64
C ARG A 876 -8.51 37.36 9.04
N ALA A 877 -9.21 36.60 8.20
CA ALA A 877 -8.64 35.43 7.53
C ALA A 877 -7.48 35.82 6.60
N LEU A 878 -7.63 36.90 5.82
CA LEU A 878 -6.58 37.41 4.94
C LEU A 878 -5.36 37.91 5.71
N GLU A 879 -5.57 38.68 6.78
CA GLU A 879 -4.49 39.16 7.65
C GLU A 879 -3.73 38.00 8.29
N GLU A 880 -4.45 37.07 8.93
CA GLU A 880 -3.86 35.90 9.59
C GLU A 880 -3.06 35.04 8.60
N ILE A 881 -3.63 34.69 7.44
CA ILE A 881 -2.96 33.76 6.52
C ILE A 881 -1.74 34.36 5.81
N ILE A 882 -1.73 35.69 5.59
CA ILE A 882 -0.63 36.39 4.92
C ILE A 882 0.50 36.71 5.89
N THR A 883 0.17 37.12 7.12
CA THR A 883 1.18 37.57 8.10
C THR A 883 1.77 36.42 8.90
N ASN A 884 0.99 35.37 9.18
CA ASN A 884 1.45 34.22 9.94
C ASN A 884 2.16 33.21 9.02
N THR A 885 3.49 33.10 9.16
CA THR A 885 4.28 32.23 8.28
C THR A 885 3.93 30.75 8.41
N LYS A 886 3.29 30.32 9.51
CA LYS A 886 2.94 28.89 9.75
C LYS A 886 2.21 28.27 8.55
N TYR A 887 1.27 28.99 7.92
CA TYR A 887 0.49 28.46 6.81
C TYR A 887 1.35 28.27 5.56
N ARG A 888 2.19 29.27 5.27
CA ARG A 888 3.13 29.24 4.15
C ARG A 888 4.19 28.16 4.34
N ASP A 889 4.75 28.05 5.54
CA ASP A 889 5.81 27.10 5.85
C ASP A 889 5.27 25.66 5.80
N ALA A 890 4.04 25.44 6.28
CA ALA A 890 3.34 24.16 6.18
C ALA A 890 3.13 23.72 4.72
N VAL A 891 2.53 24.57 3.87
CA VAL A 891 2.29 24.21 2.46
C VAL A 891 3.59 24.09 1.67
N LYS A 892 4.61 24.91 1.97
CA LYS A 892 5.93 24.79 1.31
C LYS A 892 6.65 23.50 1.68
N ARG A 893 6.55 23.06 2.93
CA ARG A 893 7.08 21.77 3.35
C ARG A 893 6.40 20.65 2.56
N LEU A 894 5.07 20.70 2.47
CA LEU A 894 4.28 19.70 1.73
C LEU A 894 4.59 19.73 0.22
N SER A 895 4.66 20.92 -0.38
CA SER A 895 5.11 21.14 -1.77
C SER A 895 6.47 20.49 -2.03
N LYS A 896 7.46 20.73 -1.16
CA LYS A 896 8.79 20.11 -1.25
C LYS A 896 8.72 18.59 -1.17
N MET A 897 7.89 18.04 -0.29
CA MET A 897 7.69 16.58 -0.20
C MET A 897 7.05 16.01 -1.46
N MET A 898 6.12 16.72 -2.09
CA MET A 898 5.51 16.32 -3.36
C MET A 898 6.54 16.32 -4.50
N ASP A 899 7.40 17.33 -4.57
CA ASP A 899 8.46 17.44 -5.58
C ASP A 899 9.53 16.35 -5.44
N HIS A 900 9.78 15.88 -4.21
CA HIS A 900 10.77 14.84 -3.90
C HIS A 900 10.14 13.45 -3.72
N LYS A 901 8.86 13.27 -4.04
CA LYS A 901 8.22 11.95 -3.96
C LYS A 901 8.95 10.98 -4.90
N PRO A 902 9.39 9.79 -4.45
CA PRO A 902 10.30 8.93 -5.22
C PRO A 902 9.79 8.46 -6.60
N VAL A 903 8.46 8.38 -6.78
CA VAL A 903 7.83 7.94 -8.03
C VAL A 903 6.80 8.96 -8.45
N SER A 904 6.89 9.42 -9.71
CA SER A 904 5.96 10.41 -10.25
C SER A 904 4.58 9.80 -10.55
N PRO A 905 3.49 10.59 -10.45
CA PRO A 905 2.14 10.14 -10.80
C PRO A 905 2.02 9.63 -12.24
N THR A 906 2.71 10.29 -13.19
CA THR A 906 2.73 9.87 -14.60
C THR A 906 3.39 8.51 -14.78
N HIS A 907 4.50 8.24 -14.07
CA HIS A 907 5.15 6.93 -14.12
C HIS A 907 4.22 5.84 -13.58
N LEU A 908 3.57 6.09 -12.44
CA LEU A 908 2.60 5.16 -11.85
C LEU A 908 1.43 4.88 -12.81
N LEU A 909 0.80 5.92 -13.35
CA LEU A 909 -0.31 5.79 -14.30
C LEU A 909 0.07 4.90 -15.49
N VAL A 910 1.14 5.26 -16.20
CA VAL A 910 1.54 4.57 -17.44
C VAL A 910 1.91 3.12 -17.13
N LYS A 911 2.73 2.89 -16.10
CA LYS A 911 3.23 1.53 -15.81
C LYS A 911 2.15 0.59 -15.31
N TRP A 912 1.23 1.08 -14.48
CA TRP A 912 0.10 0.26 -14.03
C TRP A 912 -0.96 0.06 -15.12
N ALA A 913 -1.18 1.03 -16.01
CA ALA A 913 -2.03 0.85 -17.18
C ALA A 913 -1.46 -0.22 -18.14
N GLU A 914 -0.17 -0.14 -18.48
CA GLU A 914 0.52 -1.18 -19.26
C GLU A 914 0.49 -2.54 -18.56
N PHE A 915 0.61 -2.58 -17.23
CA PHE A 915 0.51 -3.81 -16.44
C PHE A 915 -0.89 -4.44 -16.53
N ALA A 916 -1.93 -3.63 -16.36
CA ALA A 916 -3.32 -4.08 -16.47
C ALA A 916 -3.69 -4.49 -17.90
N ALA A 917 -3.19 -3.81 -18.92
CA ALA A 917 -3.43 -4.17 -20.32
C ALA A 917 -2.76 -5.51 -20.69
N GLU A 918 -1.52 -5.74 -20.23
CA GLU A 918 -0.78 -6.97 -20.54
C GLU A 918 -1.32 -8.20 -19.80
N PHE A 919 -1.55 -8.09 -18.49
CA PHE A 919 -1.94 -9.24 -17.67
C PHE A 919 -3.46 -9.42 -17.54
N GLN A 920 -4.23 -8.40 -17.91
CA GLN A 920 -5.69 -8.35 -17.86
C GLN A 920 -6.23 -8.53 -16.44
N THR A 921 -6.39 -9.76 -15.97
CA THR A 921 -6.88 -10.06 -14.63
C THR A 921 -5.75 -10.07 -13.60
N LEU A 922 -6.03 -9.51 -12.41
CA LEU A 922 -5.11 -9.41 -11.27
C LEU A 922 -5.73 -10.05 -10.02
N GLU A 923 -6.14 -11.32 -10.15
CA GLU A 923 -6.77 -12.11 -9.07
C GLU A 923 -5.90 -12.22 -7.83
N ASN A 924 -4.57 -12.20 -8.03
CA ASN A 924 -3.58 -12.20 -6.96
C ASN A 924 -3.58 -10.92 -6.10
N LEU A 925 -4.31 -9.87 -6.48
CA LEU A 925 -4.51 -8.66 -5.68
C LEU A 925 -5.92 -8.58 -5.04
N GLU A 926 -6.75 -9.63 -5.20
CA GLU A 926 -8.10 -9.67 -4.63
C GLU A 926 -8.10 -10.19 -3.18
N PRO A 927 -8.56 -9.41 -2.19
CA PRO A 927 -8.67 -9.90 -0.82
C PRO A 927 -9.82 -10.90 -0.69
N ALA A 928 -9.57 -12.03 -0.01
CA ALA A 928 -10.60 -13.03 0.29
C ALA A 928 -11.76 -12.46 1.13
N GLY A 929 -11.54 -11.37 1.88
CA GLY A 929 -12.57 -10.66 2.63
C GLY A 929 -13.79 -10.26 1.79
N ASN A 930 -13.64 -10.02 0.49
CA ASN A 930 -14.75 -9.66 -0.41
C ASN A 930 -15.76 -10.79 -0.62
N LYS A 931 -15.35 -12.04 -0.32
CA LYS A 931 -16.18 -13.24 -0.46
C LYS A 931 -16.87 -13.63 0.86
N LEU A 932 -16.59 -12.94 1.96
CA LEU A 932 -17.15 -13.21 3.28
C LEU A 932 -18.46 -12.44 3.48
N ASN A 933 -19.41 -13.06 4.18
CA ASN A 933 -20.59 -12.32 4.64
C ASN A 933 -20.25 -11.42 5.84
N PHE A 934 -21.18 -10.54 6.22
CA PHE A 934 -20.98 -9.57 7.29
C PHE A 934 -20.52 -10.18 8.62
N PHE A 935 -21.14 -11.29 9.06
CA PHE A 935 -20.80 -11.94 10.33
C PHE A 935 -19.39 -12.55 10.28
N GLN A 936 -19.04 -13.17 9.15
CA GLN A 936 -17.74 -13.78 8.96
C GLN A 936 -16.63 -12.74 8.87
N TYR A 937 -16.83 -11.67 8.08
CA TYR A 937 -15.84 -10.61 7.86
C TYR A 937 -15.46 -9.93 9.18
N HIS A 938 -16.44 -9.62 10.03
CA HIS A 938 -16.24 -9.00 11.34
C HIS A 938 -15.97 -10.01 12.46
N SER A 939 -15.79 -11.31 12.15
CA SER A 939 -15.56 -12.38 13.13
C SER A 939 -16.63 -12.47 14.23
N LEU A 940 -17.86 -12.00 13.98
CA LEU A 940 -18.94 -12.00 14.96
C LEU A 940 -19.39 -13.42 15.31
N ASP A 941 -19.38 -14.32 14.32
CA ASP A 941 -19.65 -15.74 14.52
C ASP A 941 -18.64 -16.40 15.49
N VAL A 942 -17.35 -16.09 15.31
CA VAL A 942 -16.26 -16.54 16.21
C VAL A 942 -16.42 -15.91 17.61
N ILE A 943 -16.69 -14.62 17.69
CA ILE A 943 -16.87 -13.91 18.97
C ILE A 943 -18.04 -14.51 19.75
N PHE A 944 -19.19 -14.73 19.12
CA PHE A 944 -20.34 -15.35 19.76
C PHE A 944 -20.05 -16.78 20.23
N PHE A 945 -19.34 -17.57 19.41
CA PHE A 945 -18.90 -18.90 19.80
C PHE A 945 -17.98 -18.88 21.04
N LEU A 946 -16.95 -18.03 21.05
CA LEU A 946 -16.02 -17.93 22.18
C LEU A 946 -16.72 -17.40 23.45
N ALA A 947 -17.61 -16.42 23.31
CA ALA A 947 -18.41 -15.91 24.42
C ALA A 947 -19.33 -16.99 25.01
N PHE A 948 -19.96 -17.81 24.15
CA PHE A 948 -20.76 -18.95 24.58
C PHE A 948 -19.95 -19.98 25.36
N ILE A 949 -18.77 -20.36 24.87
CA ILE A 949 -17.85 -21.27 25.58
C ILE A 949 -17.42 -20.68 26.94
N LEU A 950 -17.12 -19.39 26.99
CA LEU A 950 -16.76 -18.71 28.25
C LEU A 950 -17.92 -18.74 29.26
N ILE A 951 -19.14 -18.47 28.82
CA ILE A 951 -20.35 -18.55 29.67
C ILE A 951 -20.52 -19.99 30.21
N LEU A 952 -20.35 -21.01 29.37
CA LEU A 952 -20.42 -22.41 29.81
C LEU A 952 -19.36 -22.74 30.88
N ILE A 953 -18.12 -22.28 30.70
CA ILE A 953 -17.03 -22.48 31.68
C ILE A 953 -17.37 -21.79 33.00
N VAL A 954 -17.88 -20.55 32.95
CA VAL A 954 -18.27 -19.79 34.15
C VAL A 954 -19.42 -20.48 34.88
N VAL A 955 -20.47 -20.89 34.16
CA VAL A 955 -21.61 -21.62 34.73
C VAL A 955 -21.16 -22.94 35.35
N PHE A 956 -20.36 -23.73 34.63
CA PHE A 956 -19.80 -24.99 35.13
C PHE A 956 -18.96 -24.76 36.40
N SER A 957 -18.10 -23.74 36.41
CA SER A 957 -17.27 -23.40 37.58
C SER A 957 -18.10 -22.98 38.78
N ILE A 958 -19.18 -22.20 38.58
CA ILE A 958 -20.11 -21.82 39.65
C ILE A 958 -20.85 -23.05 40.19
N VAL A 959 -21.34 -23.93 39.31
CA VAL A 959 -22.04 -25.16 39.71
C VAL A 959 -21.11 -26.10 40.47
N LEU A 960 -19.89 -26.31 39.96
CA LEU A 960 -18.86 -27.13 40.61
C LEU A 960 -18.48 -26.55 41.97
N THR A 961 -18.27 -25.24 42.07
CA THR A 961 -17.94 -24.56 43.33
C THR A 961 -19.09 -24.71 44.34
N LYS A 962 -20.35 -24.51 43.91
CA LYS A 962 -21.53 -24.74 44.76
C LYS A 962 -21.62 -26.19 45.22
N HIS A 963 -21.34 -27.16 44.35
CA HIS A 963 -21.37 -28.58 44.69
C HIS A 963 -20.26 -28.96 45.68
N LEU A 964 -19.03 -28.48 45.46
CA LEU A 964 -17.91 -28.67 46.36
C LEU A 964 -18.16 -28.00 47.72
N LEU A 965 -18.66 -26.75 47.75
CA LEU A 965 -19.03 -26.07 48.98
C LEU A 965 -20.12 -26.83 49.75
N ARG A 966 -21.16 -27.31 49.07
CA ARG A 966 -22.20 -28.17 49.69
C ARG A 966 -21.60 -29.44 50.29
N ARG A 967 -20.65 -30.09 49.61
CA ARG A 967 -19.96 -31.28 50.12
C ARG A 967 -19.05 -30.97 51.31
N VAL A 968 -18.29 -29.88 51.27
CA VAL A 968 -17.43 -29.44 52.38
C VAL A 968 -18.28 -29.09 53.60
N ILE A 969 -19.36 -28.31 53.41
CA ILE A 969 -20.35 -28.02 54.46
C ILE A 969 -20.92 -29.33 55.03
N ALA A 970 -21.38 -30.26 54.17
CA ALA A 970 -21.91 -31.55 54.62
C ALA A 970 -20.88 -32.37 55.43
N LEU A 971 -19.59 -32.35 55.04
CA LEU A 971 -18.51 -33.03 55.77
C LEU A 971 -18.21 -32.38 57.12
N ILE A 972 -18.18 -31.04 57.19
CA ILE A 972 -17.99 -30.28 58.44
C ILE A 972 -19.14 -30.58 59.42
N PHE A 973 -20.39 -30.59 58.93
CA PHE A 973 -21.56 -30.88 59.76
C PHE A 973 -21.72 -32.38 60.09
N LYS A 974 -21.19 -33.32 59.28
CA LYS A 974 -21.10 -34.75 59.63
C LYS A 974 -20.07 -35.00 60.74
N SER A 975 -18.93 -34.32 60.71
CA SER A 975 -17.86 -34.46 61.72
C SER A 975 -18.30 -34.00 63.12
N LYS A 976 -19.15 -32.98 63.23
CA LYS A 976 -19.70 -32.53 64.52
C LYS A 976 -20.62 -33.55 65.20
N LYS A 977 -21.25 -34.48 64.46
CA LYS A 977 -22.13 -35.53 65.04
C LYS A 977 -21.37 -36.71 65.66
N GLN A 978 -20.06 -36.85 65.44
CA GLN A 978 -19.26 -37.99 65.93
C GLN A 978 -18.38 -37.68 67.16
N LYS A 979 -18.42 -36.46 67.72
CA LYS A 979 -17.63 -36.06 68.91
C LYS A 979 -18.45 -35.86 70.20
N THR A 980 -19.70 -36.31 70.22
CA THR A 980 -20.51 -36.43 71.45
C THR A 980 -20.90 -37.89 71.63
N THR A 981 -20.05 -38.65 72.29
CA THR A 981 -20.40 -39.90 72.98
C THR A 981 -19.41 -40.10 74.11
#